data_AF-A0A931FQT2-F1
#
_entry.id   AF-A0A931FQT2-F1
#
_cell.length_a   1.000
_cell.length_b   1.000
_cell.length_c   1.000
_cell.angle_alpha   90.00
_cell.angle_beta   90.00
_cell.angle_gamma   90.00
#
_symmetry.space_group_name_H-M   'P 1'
#
loop_
_entity.id
_entity.type
_entity.pdbx_description
1 polymer ?
#
loop_
_entity_poly.entity_id
_entity_poly.type
_entity_poly.pdbx_seq_one_letter_code
_entity_poly.pdbx_strand_id
1 'polypeptide(L)'
;MVNTPAVVAQRRVREYHLTIADTTVHYGNKERTAIAVNGQIPAPTLYFEEGDSAVIHVTNKMEEETSVHWHGLLVPNLMDGVPYLSTPPIREGKTFVYHFVIRQTGTYWYHSHTMLQEQLGLYGSIVIHPRARKADAPEEQVLVLADWTNEKPMDILRNLKRGSEWYTVKKGNAQSFNRIIAHNNLKAKLKLSWQRMPGMDISDVYYDAFLVNGQRVQEYPLKAREQVRLRVINGSSSTYFHVQFAGGKMQLIAADGQEVEPFMVDRVLIGVAETYDFIVTVPEGGSYEFRATAQDGTGYSSTFLGTGPRVMAPDVPRPDIFKLNEMMANMSMGGMSKASMGQGGMMNTEKGMEGMDMKEHQKSGGKQPGQMQHEPMQQDTTHNMHRQQDTLKQPMQHQGQSMDSMQVKDAAPNMVMEKPGDDTLVIFDYDMLRAKQRTAFDKPEKVRELTFNLTGNMWRYIWSINGKILSEADKIKVDSGQVLRIKMVNQTMMRHPMHLHGHFFRVLNEQGAYSPLKHTVDVPPMQAITIEFLANEPGEWFFHCHILYHMMSGMARVFSYNDYRRNKLLGNYPLKFLLNETNPIFILGEATLASHRQELDLRLFNTRNSLNINAEVGGWYSNKGYEVNVDYARWLTDYFRVYAGGRFESHMGRQATKDSDVQEFGRSDNVGVVGVRYLLPLFVNADLSIDHTGQARLSLDGVWWLFPRTELFYYGDTEKEFMVGLEQILSRDFSLTGSYHSDYGIGGGLSFRF
;
A
#
# COMPACT_ATOMS: atom_id res chain seq x y z
N MET A 1 50.34 14.89 10.36
CA MET A 1 51.06 15.94 9.59
C MET A 1 50.16 16.37 8.44
N VAL A 2 50.20 17.64 8.03
CA VAL A 2 49.49 18.10 6.83
C VAL A 2 50.26 17.64 5.60
N ASN A 3 49.56 17.12 4.59
CA ASN A 3 50.14 16.87 3.27
C ASN A 3 49.21 17.50 2.22
N THR A 4 49.74 18.41 1.41
CA THR A 4 48.98 19.22 0.45
C THR A 4 48.62 18.41 -0.81
N PRO A 5 47.74 18.91 -1.71
CA PRO A 5 46.67 18.10 -2.26
C PRO A 5 47.15 17.08 -3.29
N ALA A 6 46.58 15.87 -3.22
CA ALA A 6 46.50 15.00 -4.38
C ALA A 6 45.74 15.73 -5.50
N VAL A 7 46.19 15.55 -6.75
CA VAL A 7 45.62 16.21 -7.93
C VAL A 7 44.11 15.97 -7.98
N VAL A 8 43.32 17.05 -7.99
CA VAL A 8 41.89 16.98 -8.25
C VAL A 8 41.71 16.59 -9.71
N ALA A 9 41.63 15.28 -9.97
CA ALA A 9 41.24 14.75 -11.26
C ALA A 9 39.90 15.38 -11.65
N GLN A 10 39.85 16.07 -12.79
CA GLN A 10 38.64 16.75 -13.23
C GLN A 10 37.49 15.75 -13.29
N ARG A 11 36.45 15.98 -12.48
CA ARG A 11 35.20 15.23 -12.56
C ARG A 11 34.58 15.53 -13.91
N ARG A 12 34.37 14.50 -14.71
CA ARG A 12 33.67 14.59 -15.99
C ARG A 12 32.25 15.06 -15.71
N VAL A 13 31.82 16.14 -16.37
CA VAL A 13 30.44 16.62 -16.28
C VAL A 13 29.59 15.81 -17.26
N ARG A 14 28.43 15.38 -16.80
CA ARG A 14 27.37 14.77 -17.63
C ARG A 14 26.17 15.68 -17.58
N GLU A 15 25.91 16.37 -18.67
CA GLU A 15 24.84 17.33 -18.79
C GLU A 15 23.67 16.74 -19.60
N TYR A 16 22.46 16.88 -19.06
CA TYR A 16 21.23 16.39 -19.67
C TYR A 16 20.15 17.46 -19.61
N HIS A 17 19.39 17.63 -20.70
CA HIS A 17 18.20 18.46 -20.74
C HIS A 17 16.96 17.58 -20.91
N LEU A 18 16.03 17.66 -19.96
CA LEU A 18 14.80 16.88 -19.90
C LEU A 18 13.62 17.85 -19.97
N THR A 19 12.90 17.83 -21.08
CA THR A 19 11.67 18.61 -21.27
C THR A 19 10.47 17.73 -20.99
N ILE A 20 9.77 17.98 -19.89
CA ILE A 20 8.51 17.35 -19.53
C ILE A 20 7.37 18.08 -20.27
N ALA A 21 6.53 17.35 -20.98
CA ALA A 21 5.37 17.90 -21.69
C ALA A 21 4.27 16.85 -21.87
N ASP A 22 3.02 17.32 -22.03
CA ASP A 22 1.89 16.48 -22.43
C ASP A 22 2.08 15.86 -23.82
N THR A 23 1.54 14.66 -24.01
CA THR A 23 1.50 13.93 -25.27
C THR A 23 0.25 13.05 -25.37
N THR A 24 0.08 12.33 -26.48
CA THR A 24 -1.00 11.37 -26.69
C THR A 24 -0.44 9.98 -26.98
N VAL A 25 -0.95 8.96 -26.31
CA VAL A 25 -0.57 7.54 -26.49
C VAL A 25 -1.78 6.63 -26.74
N HIS A 26 -1.53 5.43 -27.26
CA HIS A 26 -2.56 4.45 -27.63
C HIS A 26 -2.23 3.02 -27.09
N TYR A 27 -1.75 2.91 -25.86
CA TYR A 27 -1.37 1.61 -25.29
C TYR A 27 -2.58 0.72 -24.94
N GLY A 28 -3.67 1.34 -24.46
CA GLY A 28 -4.89 0.67 -23.97
C GLY A 28 -6.00 0.48 -25.02
N ASN A 29 -5.70 0.53 -26.32
CA ASN A 29 -6.70 0.53 -27.41
C ASN A 29 -7.62 1.77 -27.46
N LYS A 30 -7.20 2.88 -26.84
CA LYS A 30 -7.83 4.21 -26.94
C LYS A 30 -6.73 5.28 -26.89
N GLU A 31 -6.94 6.39 -27.58
CA GLU A 31 -6.06 7.56 -27.45
C GLU A 31 -6.26 8.22 -26.08
N ARG A 32 -5.15 8.57 -25.41
CA ARG A 32 -5.13 9.16 -24.08
C ARG A 32 -3.98 10.14 -23.90
N THR A 33 -4.25 11.22 -23.17
CA THR A 33 -3.23 12.14 -22.67
C THR A 33 -2.25 11.39 -21.76
N ALA A 34 -0.98 11.67 -21.92
CA ALA A 34 0.15 11.09 -21.20
C ALA A 34 1.22 12.17 -20.99
N ILE A 35 2.17 11.93 -20.08
CA ILE A 35 3.28 12.84 -19.81
C ILE A 35 4.56 12.21 -20.37
N ALA A 36 5.19 12.88 -21.33
CA ALA A 36 6.42 12.43 -21.95
C ALA A 36 7.61 13.32 -21.56
N VAL A 37 8.80 12.74 -21.57
CA VAL A 37 10.05 13.48 -21.43
C VAL A 37 10.80 13.43 -22.75
N ASN A 38 11.15 14.60 -23.29
CA ASN A 38 11.73 14.75 -24.63
C ASN A 38 10.91 14.03 -25.74
N GLY A 39 9.59 13.91 -25.56
CA GLY A 39 8.68 13.24 -26.49
C GLY A 39 8.68 11.71 -26.43
N GLN A 40 9.23 11.10 -25.38
CA GLN A 40 9.31 9.64 -25.21
C GLN A 40 8.70 9.17 -23.88
N ILE A 41 8.10 7.98 -23.92
CA ILE A 41 7.62 7.18 -22.77
C ILE A 41 8.03 5.72 -23.04
N PRO A 42 8.90 5.09 -22.22
CA PRO A 42 9.61 5.68 -21.09
C PRO A 42 10.51 6.85 -21.50
N ALA A 43 10.83 7.69 -20.54
CA ALA A 43 11.77 8.79 -20.70
C ALA A 43 13.21 8.28 -21.00
N PRO A 44 14.05 9.06 -21.71
CA PRO A 44 15.36 8.60 -22.18
C PRO A 44 16.30 8.08 -21.08
N THR A 45 16.95 6.94 -21.34
CA THR A 45 17.93 6.38 -20.39
C THR A 45 19.11 7.32 -20.15
N LEU A 46 19.36 7.66 -18.89
CA LEU A 46 20.51 8.47 -18.48
C LEU A 46 21.71 7.56 -18.20
N TYR A 47 22.86 7.87 -18.79
CA TYR A 47 24.08 7.07 -18.69
C TYR A 47 25.19 7.86 -17.98
N PHE A 48 25.67 7.32 -16.87
CA PHE A 48 26.74 7.91 -16.06
C PHE A 48 27.88 6.91 -15.83
N GLU A 49 29.07 7.43 -15.60
CA GLU A 49 30.20 6.69 -15.04
C GLU A 49 30.38 7.07 -13.55
N GLU A 50 30.90 6.15 -12.75
CA GLU A 50 31.21 6.39 -11.34
C GLU A 50 32.21 7.56 -11.17
N GLY A 51 31.80 8.57 -10.38
CA GLY A 51 32.54 9.81 -10.17
C GLY A 51 32.18 10.96 -11.13
N ASP A 52 31.26 10.75 -12.08
CA ASP A 52 30.71 11.82 -12.91
C ASP A 52 29.97 12.89 -12.06
N SER A 53 29.99 14.14 -12.53
CA SER A 53 29.16 15.23 -12.02
C SER A 53 27.92 15.35 -12.88
N ALA A 54 26.78 14.86 -12.39
CA ALA A 54 25.50 14.92 -13.08
C ALA A 54 24.89 16.34 -12.97
N VAL A 55 24.56 16.95 -14.11
CA VAL A 55 23.88 18.24 -14.22
C VAL A 55 22.64 18.03 -15.08
N ILE A 56 21.45 18.08 -14.49
CA ILE A 56 20.20 17.70 -15.17
C ILE A 56 19.20 18.85 -15.13
N HIS A 57 18.97 19.46 -16.29
CA HIS A 57 18.05 20.56 -16.50
C HIS A 57 16.65 20.02 -16.79
N VAL A 58 15.80 19.95 -15.77
CA VAL A 58 14.42 19.50 -15.90
C VAL A 58 13.52 20.70 -16.11
N THR A 59 12.95 20.82 -17.31
CA THR A 59 12.09 21.93 -17.74
C THR A 59 10.66 21.42 -17.89
N ASN A 60 9.71 22.07 -17.21
CA ASN A 60 8.30 21.77 -17.31
C ASN A 60 7.61 22.63 -18.39
N LYS A 61 6.85 22.00 -19.30
CA LYS A 61 5.98 22.64 -20.30
C LYS A 61 4.50 22.26 -20.17
N MET A 62 4.13 21.50 -19.15
CA MET A 62 2.74 21.24 -18.77
C MET A 62 2.18 22.43 -17.99
N GLU A 63 0.86 22.56 -17.95
CA GLU A 63 0.15 23.54 -17.10
C GLU A 63 0.25 23.17 -15.61
N GLU A 64 0.23 21.86 -15.28
CA GLU A 64 0.47 21.37 -13.92
C GLU A 64 1.93 21.53 -13.48
N GLU A 65 2.17 21.72 -12.18
CA GLU A 65 3.53 21.60 -11.63
C GLU A 65 4.01 20.14 -11.60
N THR A 66 5.32 19.93 -11.54
CA THR A 66 5.93 18.60 -11.57
C THR A 66 7.21 18.54 -10.74
N SER A 67 7.77 17.35 -10.57
CA SER A 67 9.03 17.09 -9.88
C SER A 67 9.66 15.81 -10.46
N VAL A 68 10.94 15.56 -10.18
CA VAL A 68 11.61 14.32 -10.61
C VAL A 68 12.44 13.78 -9.44
N HIS A 69 12.11 12.58 -8.98
CA HIS A 69 12.91 11.82 -8.02
C HIS A 69 13.90 10.91 -8.74
N TRP A 70 15.10 10.77 -8.18
CA TRP A 70 16.19 9.92 -8.69
C TRP A 70 16.23 8.63 -7.87
N HIS A 71 15.34 7.70 -8.19
CA HIS A 71 15.04 6.52 -7.38
C HIS A 71 16.29 5.68 -7.10
N GLY A 72 16.63 5.57 -5.81
CA GLY A 72 17.80 4.83 -5.33
C GLY A 72 19.14 5.56 -5.42
N LEU A 73 19.20 6.82 -5.88
CA LEU A 73 20.44 7.59 -5.93
C LEU A 73 20.73 8.33 -4.62
N LEU A 74 21.98 8.22 -4.15
CA LEU A 74 22.50 8.90 -2.96
C LEU A 74 22.81 10.37 -3.26
N VAL A 75 21.79 11.17 -3.58
CA VAL A 75 21.93 12.61 -3.90
C VAL A 75 21.98 13.48 -2.64
N PRO A 76 22.41 14.76 -2.70
CA PRO A 76 22.19 15.73 -1.62
C PRO A 76 20.70 16.02 -1.48
N ASN A 77 20.18 16.16 -0.26
CA ASN A 77 18.74 16.21 0.00
C ASN A 77 17.96 17.29 -0.79
N LEU A 78 18.55 18.45 -1.15
CA LEU A 78 17.88 19.44 -2.01
C LEU A 78 17.54 18.90 -3.42
N MET A 79 18.31 17.92 -3.89
CA MET A 79 18.22 17.32 -5.22
C MET A 79 17.42 16.01 -5.23
N ASP A 80 16.86 15.60 -4.09
CA ASP A 80 16.11 14.35 -3.90
C ASP A 80 14.88 14.25 -4.80
N GLY A 81 14.11 15.32 -4.95
CA GLY A 81 12.99 15.41 -5.88
C GLY A 81 11.60 15.45 -5.25
N VAL A 82 11.45 15.20 -3.93
CA VAL A 82 10.12 15.19 -3.31
C VAL A 82 9.60 16.63 -3.12
N PRO A 83 8.50 17.02 -3.79
CA PRO A 83 7.98 18.37 -3.74
C PRO A 83 7.53 18.72 -2.33
N TYR A 84 7.74 19.97 -1.91
CA TYR A 84 7.40 20.50 -0.58
C TYR A 84 8.10 19.82 0.63
N LEU A 85 8.82 18.71 0.45
CA LEU A 85 9.65 18.10 1.48
C LEU A 85 11.11 18.55 1.33
N SER A 86 11.73 18.15 0.21
CA SER A 86 13.17 18.17 -0.03
C SER A 86 13.55 19.05 -1.23
N THR A 87 12.71 19.08 -2.28
CA THR A 87 12.92 19.90 -3.49
C THR A 87 11.72 20.84 -3.75
N PRO A 88 11.92 22.06 -4.32
CA PRO A 88 10.82 22.89 -4.80
C PRO A 88 10.14 22.29 -6.05
N PRO A 89 8.81 22.36 -6.19
CA PRO A 89 8.13 21.92 -7.40
C PRO A 89 8.49 22.79 -8.62
N ILE A 90 8.55 22.15 -9.78
CA ILE A 90 8.86 22.74 -11.08
C ILE A 90 7.54 23.18 -11.73
N ARG A 91 7.22 24.47 -11.60
CA ARG A 91 6.01 25.07 -12.19
C ARG A 91 6.09 25.19 -13.72
N GLU A 92 4.93 25.40 -14.34
CA GLU A 92 4.76 25.74 -15.77
C GLU A 92 5.85 26.69 -16.28
N GLY A 93 6.50 26.31 -17.39
CA GLY A 93 7.50 27.14 -18.06
C GLY A 93 8.71 27.50 -17.18
N LYS A 94 9.06 26.66 -16.19
CA LYS A 94 10.27 26.78 -15.36
C LYS A 94 11.18 25.57 -15.55
N THR A 95 12.45 25.79 -15.24
CA THR A 95 13.50 24.77 -15.23
C THR A 95 14.10 24.70 -13.83
N PHE A 96 14.22 23.50 -13.27
CA PHE A 96 15.06 23.23 -12.11
C PHE A 96 16.31 22.47 -12.56
N VAL A 97 17.47 22.80 -11.97
CA VAL A 97 18.74 22.17 -12.32
C VAL A 97 19.20 21.32 -11.15
N TYR A 98 19.12 20.01 -11.32
CA TYR A 98 19.65 19.05 -10.36
C TYR A 98 21.15 18.93 -10.57
N HIS A 99 21.95 19.11 -9.52
CA HIS A 99 23.41 18.98 -9.57
C HIS A 99 23.92 18.12 -8.42
N PHE A 100 24.52 16.97 -8.75
CA PHE A 100 25.09 16.05 -7.76
C PHE A 100 26.24 15.21 -8.35
N VAL A 101 26.98 14.53 -7.48
CA VAL A 101 28.09 13.65 -7.86
C VAL A 101 27.62 12.20 -7.81
N ILE A 102 27.89 11.45 -8.86
CA ILE A 102 27.62 10.03 -8.96
C ILE A 102 28.64 9.26 -8.10
N ARG A 103 28.16 8.58 -7.06
CA ARG A 103 28.98 7.89 -6.03
C ARG A 103 28.56 6.43 -5.78
N GLN A 104 27.97 5.81 -6.79
CA GLN A 104 27.47 4.44 -6.81
C GLN A 104 27.51 3.90 -8.24
N THR A 105 27.18 2.63 -8.43
CA THR A 105 27.03 1.97 -9.75
C THR A 105 25.75 1.14 -9.77
N GLY A 106 25.28 0.71 -10.94
CA GLY A 106 24.11 -0.19 -11.07
C GLY A 106 22.99 0.31 -11.98
N THR A 107 21.84 -0.36 -11.87
CA THR A 107 20.57 -0.04 -12.55
C THR A 107 19.63 0.69 -11.60
N TYR A 108 19.23 1.90 -11.97
CA TYR A 108 18.30 2.75 -11.23
C TYR A 108 17.28 3.36 -12.20
N TRP A 109 16.41 4.23 -11.69
CA TRP A 109 15.40 4.90 -12.50
C TRP A 109 15.05 6.28 -11.94
N TYR A 110 14.24 7.04 -12.66
CA TYR A 110 13.70 8.31 -12.21
C TYR A 110 12.22 8.40 -12.57
N HIS A 111 11.43 9.10 -11.77
CA HIS A 111 9.99 9.23 -11.96
C HIS A 111 9.45 10.53 -11.33
N SER A 112 8.20 10.88 -11.65
CA SER A 112 7.55 12.01 -10.98
C SER A 112 7.23 11.67 -9.54
N HIS A 113 7.55 12.60 -8.64
CA HIS A 113 7.10 12.55 -7.25
C HIS A 113 5.97 13.57 -6.97
N THR A 114 5.31 14.08 -8.02
CA THR A 114 4.15 14.97 -7.94
C THR A 114 2.86 14.20 -8.25
N MET A 115 1.96 14.15 -7.27
CA MET A 115 0.63 13.56 -7.38
C MET A 115 0.62 12.13 -7.96
N LEU A 116 0.04 11.93 -9.15
CA LEU A 116 -0.10 10.63 -9.84
C LEU A 116 0.52 10.64 -11.25
N GLN A 117 1.45 11.57 -11.52
CA GLN A 117 2.02 11.80 -12.86
C GLN A 117 2.88 10.64 -13.38
N GLU A 118 3.39 9.79 -12.48
CA GLU A 118 4.11 8.57 -12.81
C GLU A 118 3.29 7.63 -13.73
N GLN A 119 2.04 7.30 -13.36
CA GLN A 119 1.18 6.44 -14.19
C GLN A 119 0.90 7.04 -15.58
N LEU A 120 0.99 8.37 -15.72
CA LEU A 120 0.80 9.04 -17.01
C LEU A 120 2.01 8.90 -17.95
N GLY A 121 3.14 8.33 -17.51
CA GLY A 121 4.33 8.10 -18.35
C GLY A 121 5.59 8.82 -17.88
N LEU A 122 5.54 9.61 -16.79
CA LEU A 122 6.68 10.36 -16.29
C LEU A 122 7.63 9.46 -15.46
N TYR A 123 8.30 8.54 -16.15
CA TYR A 123 9.36 7.67 -15.62
C TYR A 123 10.40 7.35 -16.71
N GLY A 124 11.65 7.09 -16.32
CA GLY A 124 12.76 6.72 -17.22
C GLY A 124 13.88 6.01 -16.47
N SER A 125 14.82 5.41 -17.19
CA SER A 125 15.88 4.57 -16.59
C SER A 125 17.21 5.30 -16.42
N ILE A 126 18.03 4.82 -15.48
CA ILE A 126 19.39 5.31 -15.23
C ILE A 126 20.33 4.10 -15.18
N VAL A 127 21.41 4.15 -15.94
CA VAL A 127 22.47 3.13 -15.92
C VAL A 127 23.78 3.80 -15.52
N ILE A 128 24.38 3.29 -14.45
CA ILE A 128 25.62 3.83 -13.89
C ILE A 128 26.72 2.78 -13.96
N HIS A 129 27.67 2.98 -14.88
CA HIS A 129 28.78 2.06 -15.09
C HIS A 129 29.93 2.30 -14.10
N PRO A 130 30.58 1.24 -13.59
CA PRO A 130 31.81 1.40 -12.81
C PRO A 130 32.90 2.03 -13.67
N ARG A 131 33.72 2.89 -13.07
CA ARG A 131 34.80 3.58 -13.80
C ARG A 131 35.85 2.63 -14.38
N ALA A 132 35.96 1.44 -13.82
CA ALA A 132 36.77 0.32 -14.31
C ALA A 132 35.92 -0.75 -15.02
N ARG A 133 34.92 -0.36 -15.84
CA ARG A 133 34.14 -1.30 -16.66
C ARG A 133 35.10 -2.10 -17.57
N LYS A 134 34.99 -3.43 -17.51
CA LYS A 134 35.79 -4.32 -18.36
C LYS A 134 35.34 -4.26 -19.83
N ALA A 135 36.28 -4.52 -20.74
CA ALA A 135 36.02 -4.58 -22.18
C ALA A 135 35.28 -5.87 -22.65
N ASP A 136 35.25 -6.91 -21.82
CA ASP A 136 34.55 -8.19 -22.04
C ASP A 136 33.15 -8.23 -21.41
N ALA A 137 32.62 -7.09 -20.96
CA ALA A 137 31.27 -7.02 -20.43
C ALA A 137 30.22 -7.36 -21.51
N PRO A 138 29.19 -8.17 -21.20
CA PRO A 138 28.13 -8.52 -22.15
C PRO A 138 27.37 -7.27 -22.65
N GLU A 139 26.63 -7.45 -23.75
CA GLU A 139 25.67 -6.43 -24.20
C GLU A 139 24.65 -6.15 -23.09
N GLU A 140 24.21 -4.91 -22.95
CA GLU A 140 23.25 -4.52 -21.89
C GLU A 140 21.96 -4.02 -22.52
N GLN A 141 20.83 -4.61 -22.13
CA GLN A 141 19.50 -4.20 -22.57
C GLN A 141 18.67 -3.80 -21.34
N VAL A 142 18.18 -2.56 -21.33
CA VAL A 142 17.35 -2.04 -20.24
C VAL A 142 15.89 -2.36 -20.54
N LEU A 143 15.19 -2.97 -19.58
CA LEU A 143 13.78 -3.36 -19.70
C LEU A 143 12.96 -2.65 -18.61
N VAL A 144 12.36 -1.51 -18.96
CA VAL A 144 11.44 -0.78 -18.07
C VAL A 144 10.04 -1.37 -18.24
N LEU A 145 9.58 -2.08 -17.22
CA LEU A 145 8.22 -2.60 -17.11
C LEU A 145 7.27 -1.50 -16.63
N ALA A 146 6.08 -1.43 -17.22
CA ALA A 146 5.03 -0.48 -16.85
C ALA A 146 3.63 -1.08 -16.99
N ASP A 147 2.69 -0.56 -16.20
CA ASP A 147 1.25 -0.79 -16.35
C ASP A 147 0.56 0.43 -17.01
N TRP A 148 -0.55 0.19 -17.73
CA TRP A 148 -1.29 1.26 -18.39
C TRP A 148 -2.81 1.04 -18.38
N THR A 149 -3.56 2.09 -18.12
CA THR A 149 -5.03 2.10 -18.06
C THR A 149 -5.58 3.34 -18.75
N ASN A 150 -6.75 3.22 -19.37
CA ASN A 150 -7.43 4.33 -20.05
C ASN A 150 -8.22 5.24 -19.10
N GLU A 151 -8.22 4.97 -17.79
CA GLU A 151 -8.88 5.79 -16.77
C GLU A 151 -7.89 6.83 -16.20
N LYS A 152 -8.37 8.05 -15.88
CA LYS A 152 -7.50 9.08 -15.29
C LYS A 152 -7.04 8.63 -13.89
N PRO A 153 -5.78 8.85 -13.47
CA PRO A 153 -5.30 8.40 -12.16
C PRO A 153 -6.14 8.93 -10.99
N MET A 154 -6.58 10.20 -11.03
CA MET A 154 -7.45 10.76 -10.00
C MET A 154 -8.86 10.18 -9.98
N ASP A 155 -9.40 9.72 -11.13
CA ASP A 155 -10.65 8.96 -11.14
C ASP A 155 -10.45 7.59 -10.50
N ILE A 156 -9.34 6.91 -10.76
CA ILE A 156 -9.02 5.61 -10.15
C ILE A 156 -8.91 5.74 -8.62
N LEU A 157 -8.12 6.70 -8.12
CA LEU A 157 -7.99 6.96 -6.67
C LEU A 157 -9.33 7.30 -6.01
N ARG A 158 -10.21 8.01 -6.73
CA ARG A 158 -11.56 8.35 -6.28
C ARG A 158 -12.50 7.15 -6.26
N ASN A 159 -12.47 6.29 -7.28
CA ASN A 159 -13.27 5.06 -7.34
C ASN A 159 -12.84 4.02 -6.29
N LEU A 160 -11.54 3.93 -6.02
CA LEU A 160 -11.01 3.12 -4.92
C LEU A 160 -11.54 3.62 -3.57
N LYS A 161 -11.49 4.93 -3.30
CA LYS A 161 -12.05 5.53 -2.06
C LYS A 161 -13.58 5.56 -1.98
N ARG A 162 -14.29 5.30 -3.09
CA ARG A 162 -15.75 5.04 -3.10
C ARG A 162 -16.10 3.67 -2.53
N GLY A 163 -15.13 2.76 -2.38
CA GLY A 163 -15.39 1.34 -2.08
C GLY A 163 -15.92 0.59 -3.31
N SER A 164 -15.57 1.05 -4.52
CA SER A 164 -16.17 0.53 -5.76
C SER A 164 -15.47 -0.73 -6.26
N GLU A 165 -16.13 -1.88 -6.10
CA GLU A 165 -15.69 -3.22 -6.54
C GLU A 165 -15.54 -3.39 -8.08
N TRP A 166 -15.61 -2.31 -8.87
CA TRP A 166 -15.52 -2.35 -10.33
C TRP A 166 -14.23 -3.00 -10.84
N TYR A 167 -13.08 -2.72 -10.21
CA TYR A 167 -11.82 -3.35 -10.62
C TYR A 167 -11.80 -4.85 -10.29
N THR A 168 -12.38 -5.25 -9.15
CA THR A 168 -12.65 -6.65 -8.76
C THR A 168 -13.51 -7.37 -9.82
N VAL A 169 -14.56 -6.71 -10.33
CA VAL A 169 -15.39 -7.20 -11.45
C VAL A 169 -14.56 -7.34 -12.74
N LYS A 170 -13.78 -6.31 -13.09
CA LYS A 170 -13.06 -6.22 -14.37
C LYS A 170 -11.93 -7.24 -14.51
N LYS A 171 -11.18 -7.49 -13.43
CA LYS A 171 -10.16 -8.56 -13.38
C LYS A 171 -10.78 -9.96 -13.38
N GLY A 172 -12.03 -10.05 -12.93
CA GLY A 172 -12.78 -11.30 -12.78
C GLY A 172 -12.71 -11.89 -11.36
N ASN A 173 -12.18 -11.15 -10.39
CA ASN A 173 -11.90 -11.58 -9.01
C ASN A 173 -13.12 -11.49 -8.07
N ALA A 174 -14.26 -10.97 -8.55
CA ALA A 174 -15.48 -10.77 -7.75
C ALA A 174 -15.89 -12.00 -6.90
N GLN A 175 -15.78 -11.88 -5.58
CA GLN A 175 -16.04 -12.94 -4.60
C GLN A 175 -17.52 -12.98 -4.19
N SER A 176 -18.37 -13.38 -5.12
CA SER A 176 -19.83 -13.52 -4.97
C SER A 176 -20.24 -14.86 -4.37
N PHE A 177 -21.40 -14.92 -3.70
CA PHE A 177 -21.92 -16.11 -3.03
C PHE A 177 -22.00 -17.33 -3.93
N ASN A 178 -22.43 -17.18 -5.19
CA ASN A 178 -22.48 -18.31 -6.14
C ASN A 178 -21.08 -18.93 -6.37
N ARG A 179 -20.02 -18.11 -6.46
CA ARG A 179 -18.63 -18.55 -6.60
C ARG A 179 -18.05 -19.07 -5.31
N ILE A 180 -18.32 -18.40 -4.19
CA ILE A 180 -17.92 -18.84 -2.84
C ILE A 180 -18.48 -20.24 -2.55
N ILE A 181 -19.72 -20.52 -2.93
CA ILE A 181 -20.33 -21.85 -2.82
C ILE A 181 -19.66 -22.84 -3.79
N ALA A 182 -19.49 -22.49 -5.07
CA ALA A 182 -18.84 -23.35 -6.06
C ALA A 182 -17.38 -23.72 -5.71
N HIS A 183 -16.66 -22.85 -4.99
CA HIS A 183 -15.31 -23.09 -4.48
C HIS A 183 -15.29 -23.58 -3.01
N ASN A 184 -16.42 -24.05 -2.45
CA ASN A 184 -16.56 -24.54 -1.06
C ASN A 184 -16.09 -23.57 0.04
N ASN A 185 -15.98 -22.28 -0.27
CA ASN A 185 -15.25 -21.29 0.50
C ASN A 185 -16.09 -20.55 1.56
N LEU A 186 -17.38 -20.90 1.70
CA LEU A 186 -18.36 -20.19 2.53
C LEU A 186 -17.92 -19.98 3.98
N LYS A 187 -17.33 -21.01 4.61
CA LYS A 187 -16.80 -20.94 5.98
C LYS A 187 -15.66 -19.91 6.09
N ALA A 188 -14.79 -19.83 5.09
CA ALA A 188 -13.67 -18.89 5.06
C ALA A 188 -14.18 -17.45 4.89
N LYS A 189 -15.07 -17.21 3.91
CA LYS A 189 -15.71 -15.89 3.71
C LYS A 189 -16.40 -15.41 4.99
N LEU A 190 -17.24 -16.25 5.62
CA LEU A 190 -17.97 -15.87 6.84
C LEU A 190 -17.02 -15.52 7.99
N LYS A 191 -15.92 -16.28 8.19
CA LYS A 191 -14.93 -15.95 9.23
C LYS A 191 -14.21 -14.61 8.95
N LEU A 192 -13.75 -14.39 7.71
CA LEU A 192 -13.09 -13.15 7.31
C LEU A 192 -14.04 -11.95 7.41
N SER A 193 -15.28 -12.08 6.94
CA SER A 193 -16.29 -11.02 7.02
C SER A 193 -16.74 -10.76 8.46
N TRP A 194 -16.75 -11.76 9.34
CA TRP A 194 -16.95 -11.55 10.79
C TRP A 194 -15.81 -10.72 11.41
N GLN A 195 -14.58 -10.88 10.89
CA GLN A 195 -13.41 -10.07 11.24
C GLN A 195 -13.35 -8.72 10.51
N ARG A 196 -14.35 -8.38 9.67
CA ARG A 196 -14.39 -7.19 8.79
C ARG A 196 -13.27 -7.13 7.74
N MET A 197 -12.73 -8.30 7.37
CA MET A 197 -11.83 -8.44 6.22
C MET A 197 -12.67 -8.68 4.95
N PRO A 198 -12.54 -7.83 3.90
CA PRO A 198 -13.36 -7.93 2.70
C PRO A 198 -12.93 -9.12 1.81
N GLY A 199 -13.48 -9.21 0.60
CA GLY A 199 -12.93 -10.15 -0.39
C GLY A 199 -11.46 -9.82 -0.69
N MET A 200 -10.60 -10.83 -0.74
CA MET A 200 -9.20 -10.60 -1.10
C MET A 200 -9.03 -10.41 -2.60
N ASP A 201 -8.16 -9.47 -2.94
CA ASP A 201 -7.63 -9.24 -4.26
C ASP A 201 -6.09 -9.11 -4.15
N ILE A 202 -5.40 -8.99 -5.28
CA ILE A 202 -3.92 -9.07 -5.37
C ILE A 202 -3.30 -7.80 -5.98
N SER A 203 -4.10 -7.03 -6.71
CA SER A 203 -3.85 -5.68 -7.19
C SER A 203 -5.11 -4.86 -6.92
N ASP A 204 -5.03 -3.56 -6.67
CA ASP A 204 -6.23 -2.73 -6.46
C ASP A 204 -6.89 -2.29 -7.78
N VAL A 205 -6.10 -2.21 -8.86
CA VAL A 205 -6.47 -1.53 -10.12
C VAL A 205 -6.54 -2.53 -11.28
N TYR A 206 -7.45 -2.29 -12.23
CA TYR A 206 -7.46 -2.98 -13.53
C TYR A 206 -6.72 -2.14 -14.58
N TYR A 207 -5.81 -2.78 -15.33
CA TYR A 207 -5.03 -2.17 -16.40
C TYR A 207 -5.43 -2.72 -17.77
N ASP A 208 -5.42 -1.86 -18.79
CA ASP A 208 -5.75 -2.19 -20.19
C ASP A 208 -4.53 -2.70 -20.99
N ALA A 209 -3.31 -2.43 -20.50
CA ALA A 209 -2.06 -2.94 -21.07
C ALA A 209 -0.98 -3.13 -19.99
N PHE A 210 -0.07 -4.05 -20.28
CA PHE A 210 1.24 -4.14 -19.64
C PHE A 210 2.30 -3.94 -20.72
N LEU A 211 3.38 -3.26 -20.37
CA LEU A 211 4.37 -2.75 -21.32
C LEU A 211 5.78 -3.08 -20.85
N VAL A 212 6.68 -3.23 -21.82
CA VAL A 212 8.13 -3.21 -21.65
C VAL A 212 8.71 -2.22 -22.66
N ASN A 213 9.44 -1.22 -22.16
CA ASN A 213 9.95 -0.10 -22.97
C ASN A 213 8.86 0.54 -23.86
N GLY A 214 7.67 0.78 -23.28
CA GLY A 214 6.55 1.45 -23.96
C GLY A 214 5.81 0.60 -25.00
N GLN A 215 6.09 -0.71 -25.10
CA GLN A 215 5.44 -1.61 -26.05
C GLN A 215 4.97 -2.90 -25.36
N ARG A 216 3.91 -3.55 -25.88
CA ARG A 216 3.45 -4.85 -25.35
C ARG A 216 4.45 -5.99 -25.66
N VAL A 217 5.16 -5.86 -26.77
CA VAL A 217 6.20 -6.80 -27.24
C VAL A 217 7.42 -5.99 -27.68
N GLN A 218 8.61 -6.40 -27.28
CA GLN A 218 9.90 -5.92 -27.77
C GLN A 218 10.68 -7.08 -28.39
N GLU A 219 11.59 -6.80 -29.34
CA GLU A 219 12.44 -7.82 -29.98
C GLU A 219 13.89 -7.33 -30.10
N TYR A 220 14.84 -8.16 -29.66
CA TYR A 220 16.28 -7.90 -29.76
C TYR A 220 16.94 -9.04 -30.56
N PRO A 221 17.43 -8.78 -31.79
CA PRO A 221 17.91 -9.81 -32.72
C PRO A 221 19.35 -10.26 -32.40
N LEU A 222 19.56 -10.70 -31.17
CA LEU A 222 20.82 -11.22 -30.65
C LEU A 222 21.23 -12.53 -31.35
N LYS A 223 22.52 -12.87 -31.28
CA LYS A 223 23.05 -14.11 -31.87
C LYS A 223 22.86 -15.27 -30.92
N ALA A 224 22.79 -16.49 -31.46
CA ALA A 224 22.82 -17.69 -30.64
C ALA A 224 24.15 -17.79 -29.86
N ARG A 225 24.07 -18.27 -28.61
CA ARG A 225 25.13 -18.31 -27.59
C ARG A 225 25.63 -16.93 -27.10
N GLU A 226 25.03 -15.83 -27.54
CA GLU A 226 25.36 -14.49 -27.05
C GLU A 226 24.85 -14.29 -25.62
N GLN A 227 25.65 -13.65 -24.76
CA GLN A 227 25.26 -13.30 -23.39
C GLN A 227 24.85 -11.84 -23.34
N VAL A 228 23.69 -11.58 -22.70
CA VAL A 228 23.14 -10.24 -22.52
C VAL A 228 22.79 -10.01 -21.05
N ARG A 229 23.13 -8.82 -20.54
CA ARG A 229 22.70 -8.30 -19.24
C ARG A 229 21.36 -7.59 -19.41
N LEU A 230 20.29 -8.24 -18.97
CA LEU A 230 18.97 -7.62 -18.88
C LEU A 230 18.92 -6.78 -17.60
N ARG A 231 18.78 -5.45 -17.74
CA ARG A 231 18.64 -4.50 -16.63
C ARG A 231 17.16 -4.21 -16.43
N VAL A 232 16.50 -4.97 -15.56
CA VAL A 232 15.03 -4.95 -15.41
C VAL A 232 14.63 -3.97 -14.30
N ILE A 233 13.69 -3.08 -14.62
CA ILE A 233 13.16 -2.04 -13.74
C ILE A 233 11.64 -2.18 -13.73
N ASN A 234 11.01 -2.25 -12.56
CA ASN A 234 9.56 -2.16 -12.48
C ASN A 234 9.12 -0.72 -12.15
N GLY A 235 8.85 0.07 -13.19
CA GLY A 235 8.35 1.45 -13.10
C GLY A 235 6.83 1.55 -13.24
N SER A 236 6.11 0.58 -12.70
CA SER A 236 4.64 0.47 -12.78
C SER A 236 3.95 1.11 -11.59
N SER A 237 2.75 1.65 -11.78
CA SER A 237 2.03 2.39 -10.74
C SER A 237 1.44 1.53 -9.61
N SER A 238 1.14 0.24 -9.88
CA SER A 238 0.85 -0.73 -8.81
C SER A 238 1.19 -2.19 -9.15
N THR A 239 1.47 -2.52 -10.41
CA THR A 239 1.62 -3.91 -10.85
C THR A 239 2.97 -4.53 -10.47
N TYR A 240 2.90 -5.66 -9.77
CA TYR A 240 4.02 -6.60 -9.58
C TYR A 240 4.08 -7.59 -10.75
N PHE A 241 5.28 -8.03 -11.16
CA PHE A 241 5.44 -9.00 -12.25
C PHE A 241 6.21 -10.26 -11.87
N HIS A 242 5.70 -11.41 -12.29
CA HIS A 242 6.50 -12.62 -12.44
C HIS A 242 7.34 -12.51 -13.72
N VAL A 243 8.65 -12.32 -13.58
CA VAL A 243 9.63 -12.33 -14.68
C VAL A 243 10.34 -13.68 -14.79
N GLN A 244 10.51 -14.16 -16.02
CA GLN A 244 11.05 -15.49 -16.35
C GLN A 244 11.46 -15.56 -17.84
N PHE A 245 12.37 -16.47 -18.18
CA PHE A 245 12.94 -16.60 -19.52
C PHE A 245 12.71 -17.99 -20.14
N ALA A 246 12.24 -18.01 -21.39
CA ALA A 246 11.97 -19.24 -22.15
C ALA A 246 13.24 -20.02 -22.52
N GLY A 247 14.40 -19.38 -22.52
CA GLY A 247 15.69 -20.02 -22.80
C GLY A 247 16.34 -20.72 -21.60
N GLY A 248 15.64 -20.81 -20.46
CA GLY A 248 16.12 -21.46 -19.24
C GLY A 248 16.45 -20.48 -18.11
N LYS A 249 17.25 -20.93 -17.14
CA LYS A 249 17.51 -20.19 -15.90
C LYS A 249 18.24 -18.87 -16.16
N MET A 250 17.82 -17.84 -15.43
CA MET A 250 18.42 -16.50 -15.47
C MET A 250 19.47 -16.41 -14.36
N GLN A 251 20.63 -15.84 -14.64
CA GLN A 251 21.63 -15.60 -13.60
C GLN A 251 21.44 -14.21 -12.99
N LEU A 252 20.88 -14.13 -11.78
CA LEU A 252 20.72 -12.86 -11.07
C LEU A 252 22.09 -12.37 -10.57
N ILE A 253 22.49 -11.14 -10.92
CA ILE A 253 23.82 -10.58 -10.60
C ILE A 253 23.77 -9.27 -9.79
N ALA A 254 22.64 -8.55 -9.78
CA ALA A 254 22.43 -7.36 -8.96
C ALA A 254 20.95 -7.18 -8.59
N ALA A 255 20.71 -6.51 -7.46
CA ALA A 255 19.39 -6.11 -6.97
C ALA A 255 19.47 -4.65 -6.49
N ASP A 256 18.50 -3.80 -6.87
CA ASP A 256 18.48 -2.36 -6.56
C ASP A 256 19.80 -1.66 -6.91
N GLY A 257 20.36 -2.03 -8.06
CA GLY A 257 21.67 -1.61 -8.54
C GLY A 257 22.88 -2.19 -7.79
N GLN A 258 22.72 -2.82 -6.62
CA GLN A 258 23.80 -3.38 -5.82
C GLN A 258 24.19 -4.79 -6.30
N GLU A 259 25.49 -5.04 -6.51
CA GLU A 259 25.96 -6.35 -6.97
C GLU A 259 25.91 -7.44 -5.87
N VAL A 260 25.39 -8.61 -6.23
CA VAL A 260 25.28 -9.79 -5.36
C VAL A 260 26.12 -10.96 -5.87
N GLU A 261 26.43 -11.93 -5.00
CA GLU A 261 27.03 -13.21 -5.41
C GLU A 261 26.07 -13.91 -6.40
N PRO A 262 26.49 -14.21 -7.65
CA PRO A 262 25.55 -14.66 -8.68
C PRO A 262 24.93 -16.04 -8.44
N PHE A 263 23.62 -16.16 -8.67
CA PHE A 263 22.90 -17.45 -8.62
C PHE A 263 21.90 -17.59 -9.77
N MET A 264 21.50 -18.83 -10.05
CA MET A 264 20.51 -19.17 -11.08
C MET A 264 19.10 -19.19 -10.51
N VAL A 265 18.14 -18.60 -11.22
CA VAL A 265 16.73 -18.52 -10.83
C VAL A 265 15.82 -18.72 -12.06
N ASP A 266 14.71 -19.43 -11.90
CA ASP A 266 13.74 -19.68 -12.99
C ASP A 266 12.69 -18.58 -13.07
N ARG A 267 12.25 -18.05 -11.91
CA ARG A 267 11.22 -17.01 -11.82
C ARG A 267 11.49 -16.05 -10.66
N VAL A 268 11.41 -14.75 -10.92
CA VAL A 268 11.43 -13.69 -9.89
C VAL A 268 10.06 -13.00 -9.86
N LEU A 269 9.56 -12.66 -8.68
CA LEU A 269 8.46 -11.70 -8.54
C LEU A 269 9.07 -10.32 -8.25
N ILE A 270 9.12 -9.44 -9.25
CA ILE A 270 9.66 -8.08 -9.10
C ILE A 270 8.57 -7.15 -8.57
N GLY A 271 8.80 -6.60 -7.37
CA GLY A 271 7.94 -5.57 -6.79
C GLY A 271 8.03 -4.25 -7.52
N VAL A 272 7.06 -3.36 -7.32
CA VAL A 272 7.14 -1.99 -7.85
C VAL A 272 8.39 -1.31 -7.29
N ALA A 273 9.10 -0.56 -8.13
CA ALA A 273 10.32 0.18 -7.80
C ALA A 273 11.53 -0.65 -7.34
N GLU A 274 11.51 -1.98 -7.51
CA GLU A 274 12.71 -2.81 -7.47
C GLU A 274 13.43 -2.78 -8.82
N THR A 275 14.75 -3.01 -8.80
CA THR A 275 15.53 -3.31 -10.02
C THR A 275 16.28 -4.63 -9.86
N TYR A 276 16.40 -5.41 -10.93
CA TYR A 276 17.18 -6.64 -10.96
C TYR A 276 17.94 -6.76 -12.27
N ASP A 277 19.24 -7.08 -12.17
CA ASP A 277 20.06 -7.37 -13.35
C ASP A 277 20.26 -8.88 -13.47
N PHE A 278 19.95 -9.40 -14.66
CA PHE A 278 20.14 -10.81 -15.02
C PHE A 278 21.14 -10.94 -16.17
N ILE A 279 22.02 -11.93 -16.11
CA ILE A 279 22.68 -12.44 -17.32
C ILE A 279 21.84 -13.61 -17.84
N VAL A 280 21.49 -13.56 -19.13
CA VAL A 280 20.93 -14.71 -19.86
C VAL A 280 21.80 -15.02 -21.08
N THR A 281 21.84 -16.29 -21.47
CA THR A 281 22.48 -16.74 -22.71
C THR A 281 21.39 -17.08 -23.71
N VAL A 282 21.46 -16.53 -24.93
CA VAL A 282 20.48 -16.81 -25.99
C VAL A 282 20.72 -18.23 -26.54
N PRO A 283 19.77 -19.18 -26.46
CA PRO A 283 19.95 -20.52 -27.02
C PRO A 283 19.96 -20.54 -28.56
N GLU A 284 20.27 -21.69 -29.15
CA GLU A 284 20.22 -21.87 -30.60
C GLU A 284 18.79 -22.00 -31.15
N GLY A 285 18.63 -21.73 -32.44
CA GLY A 285 17.45 -22.14 -33.22
C GLY A 285 16.16 -21.34 -33.03
N GLY A 286 16.16 -20.23 -32.28
CA GLY A 286 14.94 -19.43 -32.07
C GLY A 286 15.17 -18.08 -31.41
N SER A 287 14.07 -17.35 -31.22
CA SER A 287 13.99 -16.10 -30.46
C SER A 287 13.16 -16.35 -29.20
N TYR A 288 13.77 -16.22 -28.03
CA TYR A 288 13.26 -16.75 -26.76
C TYR A 288 12.62 -15.65 -25.92
N GLU A 289 11.42 -15.90 -25.40
CA GLU A 289 10.66 -14.91 -24.63
C GLU A 289 11.20 -14.74 -23.21
N PHE A 290 11.67 -13.54 -22.87
CA PHE A 290 11.63 -13.02 -21.51
C PHE A 290 10.24 -12.41 -21.27
N ARG A 291 9.43 -13.00 -20.39
CA ARG A 291 8.05 -12.55 -20.13
C ARG A 291 7.95 -11.90 -18.75
N ALA A 292 7.26 -10.76 -18.67
CA ALA A 292 6.82 -10.15 -17.41
C ALA A 292 5.30 -10.31 -17.29
N THR A 293 4.84 -11.20 -16.41
CA THR A 293 3.40 -11.51 -16.21
C THR A 293 2.88 -10.83 -14.95
N ALA A 294 1.80 -10.06 -15.02
CA ALA A 294 1.21 -9.39 -13.86
C ALA A 294 0.84 -10.42 -12.77
N GLN A 295 1.04 -10.08 -11.49
CA GLN A 295 0.86 -11.02 -10.36
C GLN A 295 -0.57 -11.56 -10.23
N ASP A 296 -1.59 -10.81 -10.65
CA ASP A 296 -2.99 -11.26 -10.70
C ASP A 296 -3.33 -12.09 -11.97
N GLY A 297 -2.35 -12.25 -12.88
CA GLY A 297 -2.47 -12.94 -14.16
C GLY A 297 -3.46 -12.30 -15.15
N THR A 298 -3.77 -11.01 -15.00
CA THR A 298 -4.62 -10.27 -15.94
C THR A 298 -4.01 -10.14 -17.33
N GLY A 299 -2.68 -10.04 -17.43
CA GLY A 299 -1.94 -10.00 -18.67
C GLY A 299 -0.42 -10.03 -18.46
N TYR A 300 0.33 -9.78 -19.54
CA TYR A 300 1.79 -9.77 -19.55
C TYR A 300 2.34 -8.84 -20.65
N SER A 301 3.64 -8.55 -20.58
CA SER A 301 4.45 -8.04 -21.68
C SER A 301 5.60 -8.99 -22.01
N SER A 302 6.06 -8.96 -23.27
CA SER A 302 7.04 -9.92 -23.80
C SER A 302 8.28 -9.21 -24.36
N THR A 303 9.46 -9.79 -24.17
CA THR A 303 10.70 -9.38 -24.85
C THR A 303 11.34 -10.60 -25.49
N PHE A 304 11.43 -10.65 -26.81
CA PHE A 304 12.03 -11.77 -27.52
C PHE A 304 13.53 -11.52 -27.75
N LEU A 305 14.36 -12.50 -27.36
CA LEU A 305 15.82 -12.44 -27.42
C LEU A 305 16.33 -13.53 -28.38
N GLY A 306 16.94 -13.13 -29.49
CA GLY A 306 17.44 -14.03 -30.52
C GLY A 306 16.72 -13.89 -31.86
N THR A 307 16.97 -14.82 -32.79
CA THR A 307 16.41 -14.79 -34.15
C THR A 307 15.89 -16.16 -34.58
N GLY A 308 14.82 -16.17 -35.39
CA GLY A 308 14.12 -17.40 -35.81
C GLY A 308 12.75 -17.57 -35.14
N PRO A 309 12.21 -18.80 -35.06
CA PRO A 309 10.92 -19.08 -34.44
C PRO A 309 10.82 -18.58 -33.00
N ARG A 310 9.67 -18.01 -32.62
CA ARG A 310 9.44 -17.55 -31.24
C ARG A 310 9.23 -18.74 -30.31
N VAL A 311 10.00 -18.79 -29.23
CA VAL A 311 9.84 -19.77 -28.13
C VAL A 311 9.23 -19.03 -26.94
N MET A 312 7.99 -19.38 -26.59
CA MET A 312 7.22 -18.73 -25.53
C MET A 312 7.65 -19.23 -24.15
N ALA A 313 7.61 -18.35 -23.15
CA ALA A 313 7.85 -18.71 -21.77
C ALA A 313 6.65 -19.49 -21.18
N PRO A 314 6.85 -20.37 -20.18
CA PRO A 314 5.75 -21.10 -19.54
C PRO A 314 4.70 -20.17 -18.93
N ASP A 315 3.42 -20.51 -19.01
CA ASP A 315 2.36 -19.68 -18.42
C ASP A 315 2.45 -19.67 -16.89
N VAL A 316 2.21 -18.51 -16.28
CA VAL A 316 2.06 -18.36 -14.83
C VAL A 316 0.57 -18.57 -14.50
N PRO A 317 0.18 -19.56 -13.69
CA PRO A 317 -1.21 -19.76 -13.33
C PRO A 317 -1.79 -18.55 -12.59
N ARG A 318 -3.03 -18.16 -12.90
CA ARG A 318 -3.74 -17.13 -12.12
C ARG A 318 -3.88 -17.58 -10.66
N PRO A 319 -3.58 -16.72 -9.67
CA PRO A 319 -3.73 -17.08 -8.26
C PRO A 319 -5.17 -17.42 -7.90
N ASP A 320 -5.34 -18.49 -7.13
CA ASP A 320 -6.66 -18.93 -6.63
C ASP A 320 -7.05 -18.15 -5.38
N ILE A 321 -7.67 -16.98 -5.57
CA ILE A 321 -8.13 -16.10 -4.49
C ILE A 321 -9.03 -16.78 -3.46
N PHE A 322 -9.72 -17.88 -3.81
CA PHE A 322 -10.54 -18.64 -2.87
C PHE A 322 -9.67 -19.55 -1.98
N LYS A 323 -8.66 -20.23 -2.52
CA LYS A 323 -7.64 -20.91 -1.69
C LYS A 323 -6.91 -19.91 -0.78
N LEU A 324 -6.60 -18.71 -1.28
CA LEU A 324 -5.96 -17.67 -0.47
C LEU A 324 -6.88 -17.19 0.68
N ASN A 325 -8.19 -17.00 0.43
CA ASN A 325 -9.17 -16.75 1.50
C ASN A 325 -9.15 -17.88 2.55
N GLU A 326 -9.06 -19.14 2.13
CA GLU A 326 -9.09 -20.30 3.03
C GLU A 326 -7.83 -20.39 3.89
N MET A 327 -6.65 -20.19 3.30
CA MET A 327 -5.39 -20.09 4.02
C MET A 327 -5.48 -18.99 5.10
N MET A 328 -5.95 -17.80 4.72
CA MET A 328 -6.12 -16.69 5.65
C MET A 328 -7.16 -16.93 6.73
N ALA A 329 -8.29 -17.55 6.40
CA ALA A 329 -9.30 -17.93 7.37
C ALA A 329 -8.79 -19.02 8.33
N ASN A 330 -7.79 -19.82 7.95
CA ASN A 330 -7.17 -20.81 8.82
C ASN A 330 -6.02 -20.25 9.67
N MET A 331 -5.36 -19.15 9.24
CA MET A 331 -4.35 -18.45 10.06
C MET A 331 -4.96 -17.88 11.36
N SER A 332 -4.21 -17.99 12.45
CA SER A 332 -4.66 -17.56 13.78
C SER A 332 -4.44 -16.06 14.01
N MET A 333 -5.33 -15.23 13.47
CA MET A 333 -5.36 -13.77 13.67
C MET A 333 -5.66 -13.33 15.13
N GLY A 334 -5.60 -14.26 16.10
CA GLY A 334 -5.96 -14.03 17.52
C GLY A 334 -5.10 -13.00 18.24
N GLY A 335 -3.85 -12.79 17.80
CA GLY A 335 -2.97 -11.74 18.33
C GLY A 335 -3.32 -10.32 17.84
N MET A 336 -3.86 -10.19 16.63
CA MET A 336 -4.05 -8.89 15.95
C MET A 336 -5.20 -8.06 16.54
N SER A 337 -6.29 -8.72 16.94
CA SER A 337 -7.54 -8.05 17.33
C SER A 337 -7.43 -7.11 18.53
N LYS A 338 -6.45 -7.32 19.43
CA LYS A 338 -6.25 -6.48 20.63
C LYS A 338 -5.53 -5.16 20.36
N ALA A 339 -4.80 -5.02 19.25
CA ALA A 339 -4.10 -3.78 18.91
C ALA A 339 -5.02 -2.71 18.28
N SER A 340 -6.13 -3.13 17.66
CA SER A 340 -7.12 -2.23 17.05
C SER A 340 -8.11 -1.63 18.07
N MET A 341 -8.31 -2.30 19.21
CA MET A 341 -9.26 -1.88 20.25
C MET A 341 -8.65 -0.88 21.24
N GLY A 342 -8.52 0.38 20.79
CA GLY A 342 -8.61 1.56 21.64
C GLY A 342 -7.60 1.71 22.78
N GLN A 343 -6.39 2.20 22.46
CA GLN A 343 -5.65 3.06 23.39
C GLN A 343 -5.55 4.49 22.84
N GLY A 344 -6.50 5.33 23.26
CA GLY A 344 -6.30 6.77 23.22
C GLY A 344 -5.23 7.14 24.24
N GLY A 345 -4.00 7.39 23.77
CA GLY A 345 -2.86 7.67 24.64
C GLY A 345 -3.01 8.99 25.39
N MET A 346 -3.47 8.94 26.64
CA MET A 346 -3.19 10.00 27.60
C MET A 346 -1.67 10.07 27.79
N MET A 347 -1.04 11.13 27.29
CA MET A 347 0.36 11.40 27.60
C MET A 347 0.46 11.79 29.07
N ASN A 348 1.18 10.97 29.86
CA ASN A 348 1.69 11.42 31.15
C ASN A 348 2.62 12.62 30.89
N THR A 349 2.16 13.81 31.24
CA THR A 349 2.99 15.01 31.23
C THR A 349 3.77 15.05 32.54
N GLU A 350 4.89 14.33 32.56
CA GLU A 350 5.89 14.45 33.63
C GLU A 350 6.46 15.86 33.63
N LYS A 351 5.83 16.74 34.42
CA LYS A 351 6.38 18.05 34.75
C LYS A 351 7.60 17.83 35.65
N GLY A 352 8.79 18.12 35.13
CA GLY A 352 9.95 18.30 35.99
C GLY A 352 9.68 19.39 37.02
N MET A 353 9.85 19.06 38.30
CA MET A 353 9.89 20.04 39.37
C MET A 353 11.35 20.42 39.64
N GLU A 354 11.74 21.62 39.23
CA GLU A 354 12.79 22.32 39.97
C GLU A 354 12.23 22.68 41.35
N GLY A 355 12.98 22.37 42.41
CA GLY A 355 12.45 22.32 43.77
C GLY A 355 12.58 23.62 44.55
N MET A 356 11.92 23.67 45.71
CA MET A 356 12.37 24.50 46.83
C MET A 356 11.88 23.98 48.18
N ASP A 357 12.77 24.15 49.16
CA ASP A 357 12.55 24.22 50.61
C ASP A 357 12.14 23.00 51.45
N MET A 358 12.49 23.10 52.75
CA MET A 358 12.36 22.04 53.75
C MET A 358 11.37 22.38 54.87
N LYS A 359 10.78 21.35 55.50
CA LYS A 359 10.55 21.31 56.97
C LYS A 359 10.24 19.91 57.51
N GLU A 360 10.37 19.79 58.83
CA GLU A 360 10.32 18.54 59.59
C GLU A 360 8.89 18.13 60.00
N HIS A 361 8.66 16.84 60.29
CA HIS A 361 8.38 16.40 61.68
C HIS A 361 8.26 14.86 61.89
N GLN A 362 9.09 14.38 62.82
CA GLN A 362 8.87 13.36 63.88
C GLN A 362 7.86 12.18 63.77
N LYS A 363 8.38 10.95 63.99
CA LYS A 363 7.93 9.89 64.97
C LYS A 363 6.54 9.22 64.79
N SER A 364 6.27 7.97 65.23
CA SER A 364 7.07 6.92 65.93
C SER A 364 6.40 5.51 65.90
N GLY A 365 7.22 4.44 65.83
CA GLY A 365 7.01 3.12 66.50
C GLY A 365 5.92 2.18 65.95
N GLY A 366 5.97 0.85 66.18
CA GLY A 366 7.04 0.01 66.77
C GLY A 366 6.59 -1.42 67.15
N LYS A 367 7.55 -2.30 67.49
CA LYS A 367 7.46 -3.67 68.09
C LYS A 367 7.16 -4.90 67.20
N GLN A 368 8.14 -5.81 67.22
CA GLN A 368 8.08 -7.29 67.10
C GLN A 368 7.77 -7.92 68.52
N PRO A 369 7.74 -9.26 68.83
CA PRO A 369 8.59 -10.35 68.28
C PRO A 369 8.09 -11.85 68.26
N GLY A 370 8.88 -12.73 67.62
CA GLY A 370 9.22 -14.11 68.10
C GLY A 370 8.34 -15.32 67.71
N GLN A 371 8.78 -16.60 67.83
CA GLN A 371 10.14 -17.20 67.88
C GLN A 371 10.08 -18.77 67.82
N MET A 372 11.22 -19.47 67.60
CA MET A 372 11.55 -20.92 67.88
C MET A 372 11.02 -22.04 66.92
N GLN A 373 11.65 -23.22 66.69
CA GLN A 373 13.07 -23.70 66.74
C GLN A 373 13.28 -25.14 66.12
N HIS A 374 14.52 -25.47 65.68
CA HIS A 374 15.23 -26.78 65.48
C HIS A 374 14.64 -28.07 64.81
N GLU A 375 15.26 -28.49 63.66
CA GLU A 375 16.11 -29.70 63.35
C GLU A 375 15.96 -31.09 64.07
N PRO A 376 16.63 -32.21 63.63
CA PRO A 376 16.67 -32.90 62.30
C PRO A 376 16.73 -34.48 62.38
N MET A 377 16.79 -35.22 61.23
CA MET A 377 17.43 -36.57 60.95
C MET A 377 16.92 -37.15 59.58
N GLN A 378 17.69 -37.81 58.68
CA GLN A 378 18.23 -39.21 58.64
C GLN A 378 17.14 -40.31 58.78
N GLN A 379 17.09 -41.47 58.07
CA GLN A 379 17.79 -42.13 56.92
C GLN A 379 17.00 -43.46 56.57
N ASP A 380 17.15 -44.31 55.52
CA ASP A 380 17.92 -44.44 54.24
C ASP A 380 17.32 -45.60 53.35
N THR A 381 18.04 -46.07 52.30
CA THR A 381 18.06 -47.42 51.65
C THR A 381 17.03 -47.89 50.57
N THR A 382 17.53 -47.98 49.31
CA THR A 382 17.48 -49.10 48.33
C THR A 382 16.19 -49.75 47.75
N HIS A 383 16.13 -49.72 46.40
CA HIS A 383 15.82 -50.80 45.43
C HIS A 383 14.39 -51.35 45.11
N ASN A 384 14.02 -51.10 43.83
CA ASN A 384 13.57 -52.05 42.78
C ASN A 384 12.09 -52.37 42.48
N MET A 385 11.87 -52.58 41.15
CA MET A 385 10.83 -53.37 40.46
C MET A 385 9.39 -52.82 40.28
N HIS A 386 9.21 -52.19 39.11
CA HIS A 386 8.21 -52.54 38.08
C HIS A 386 6.70 -52.15 38.20
N ARG A 387 6.32 -51.25 37.27
CA ARG A 387 5.21 -51.36 36.28
C ARG A 387 3.88 -50.59 36.52
N GLN A 388 3.50 -49.89 35.44
CA GLN A 388 2.15 -49.50 34.98
C GLN A 388 1.35 -48.35 35.65
N GLN A 389 1.36 -47.24 34.90
CA GLN A 389 0.20 -46.47 34.40
C GLN A 389 -0.65 -45.55 35.32
N ASP A 390 -0.59 -44.29 34.89
CA ASP A 390 -1.70 -43.36 34.63
C ASP A 390 -2.25 -42.41 35.72
N THR A 391 -2.04 -41.12 35.40
CA THR A 391 -2.89 -39.96 35.69
C THR A 391 -3.04 -39.50 37.16
N LEU A 392 -2.23 -38.51 37.53
CA LEU A 392 -2.55 -37.54 38.58
C LEU A 392 -2.42 -36.09 38.06
N LYS A 393 -3.14 -35.17 38.71
CA LYS A 393 -3.22 -33.74 38.37
C LYS A 393 -2.49 -32.89 39.42
N GLN A 394 -2.12 -31.67 39.00
CA GLN A 394 -1.75 -30.50 39.84
C GLN A 394 -0.43 -30.61 40.65
N PRO A 395 0.13 -29.47 41.13
CA PRO A 395 0.04 -28.09 40.65
C PRO A 395 1.43 -27.45 40.37
N MET A 396 1.47 -26.16 40.01
CA MET A 396 2.70 -25.38 39.80
C MET A 396 3.25 -24.78 41.11
N GLN A 397 4.58 -24.58 41.19
CA GLN A 397 5.14 -23.22 41.39
C GLN A 397 6.63 -23.09 40.98
N HIS A 398 7.10 -21.84 40.90
CA HIS A 398 8.25 -21.40 40.11
C HIS A 398 9.65 -21.67 40.69
N GLN A 399 10.61 -21.94 39.80
CA GLN A 399 11.79 -21.12 39.48
C GLN A 399 12.35 -21.62 38.13
N GLY A 400 12.95 -20.84 37.23
CA GLY A 400 13.23 -19.40 37.22
C GLY A 400 14.35 -19.11 36.20
N GLN A 401 14.01 -18.84 34.93
CA GLN A 401 14.98 -18.59 33.85
C GLN A 401 14.56 -17.41 32.96
N SER A 402 15.55 -16.85 32.26
CA SER A 402 15.45 -15.62 31.46
C SER A 402 14.58 -15.77 30.22
N MET A 403 13.78 -14.75 29.91
CA MET A 403 13.09 -14.61 28.63
C MET A 403 14.08 -14.21 27.54
N ASP A 404 14.72 -15.19 26.91
CA ASP A 404 15.52 -14.97 25.71
C ASP A 404 14.64 -14.98 24.43
N SER A 405 15.16 -14.30 23.42
CA SER A 405 14.67 -14.05 22.08
C SER A 405 13.91 -15.21 21.39
N MET A 406 12.58 -15.26 21.57
CA MET A 406 11.70 -15.99 20.65
C MET A 406 11.65 -15.31 19.28
N GLN A 407 12.63 -15.63 18.44
CA GLN A 407 12.57 -15.39 16.99
C GLN A 407 11.43 -16.22 16.40
N VAL A 408 10.42 -15.57 15.84
CA VAL A 408 9.39 -16.24 15.04
C VAL A 408 10.04 -16.69 13.73
N LYS A 409 10.40 -17.98 13.67
CA LYS A 409 10.88 -18.64 12.46
C LYS A 409 9.70 -19.19 11.66
N ASP A 410 9.24 -18.41 10.68
CA ASP A 410 8.43 -18.90 9.57
C ASP A 410 9.07 -18.39 8.28
N ALA A 411 9.91 -19.24 7.67
CA ALA A 411 10.46 -18.99 6.34
C ALA A 411 9.34 -19.03 5.28
N ALA A 412 9.54 -18.36 4.16
CA ALA A 412 8.45 -17.95 3.27
C ALA A 412 7.59 -19.12 2.72
N PRO A 413 6.27 -19.09 2.93
CA PRO A 413 5.33 -19.54 1.92
C PRO A 413 5.23 -18.43 0.85
N ASN A 414 6.15 -18.46 -0.12
CA ASN A 414 5.86 -17.86 -1.42
C ASN A 414 4.56 -18.51 -1.92
N MET A 415 3.54 -17.73 -2.31
CA MET A 415 2.16 -18.25 -2.47
C MET A 415 1.92 -19.10 -3.74
N VAL A 416 2.96 -19.79 -4.20
CA VAL A 416 2.96 -20.92 -5.13
C VAL A 416 3.86 -22.01 -4.51
N MET A 417 3.28 -22.85 -3.63
CA MET A 417 4.01 -23.88 -2.89
C MET A 417 4.05 -25.21 -3.66
N GLU A 418 4.99 -25.34 -4.59
CA GLU A 418 5.39 -26.63 -5.16
C GLU A 418 6.54 -27.23 -4.33
N LYS A 419 6.53 -28.56 -4.12
CA LYS A 419 7.48 -29.24 -3.23
C LYS A 419 8.76 -29.66 -3.97
N PRO A 420 9.97 -29.46 -3.39
CA PRO A 420 11.23 -29.84 -4.03
C PRO A 420 11.32 -31.30 -4.48
N GLY A 421 11.69 -31.45 -5.74
CA GLY A 421 12.34 -32.58 -6.40
C GLY A 421 13.29 -32.02 -7.46
N ASP A 422 14.16 -32.83 -8.08
CA ASP A 422 15.22 -32.30 -8.95
C ASP A 422 14.72 -31.48 -10.17
N ASP A 423 13.48 -31.70 -10.62
CA ASP A 423 12.84 -30.93 -11.70
C ASP A 423 12.18 -29.59 -11.24
N THR A 424 12.38 -29.15 -9.99
CA THR A 424 11.62 -27.98 -9.46
C THR A 424 12.14 -26.60 -9.89
N LEU A 425 11.17 -25.69 -10.08
CA LEU A 425 11.40 -24.28 -10.35
C LEU A 425 12.07 -23.60 -9.15
N VAL A 426 13.24 -22.99 -9.36
CA VAL A 426 13.89 -22.11 -8.39
C VAL A 426 13.19 -20.75 -8.48
N ILE A 427 12.27 -20.53 -7.55
CA ILE A 427 11.58 -19.25 -7.35
C ILE A 427 12.43 -18.38 -6.42
N PHE A 428 12.55 -17.10 -6.75
CA PHE A 428 13.29 -16.12 -5.95
C PHE A 428 12.76 -15.97 -4.52
N ASP A 429 13.71 -15.86 -3.58
CA ASP A 429 13.49 -15.37 -2.22
C ASP A 429 14.62 -14.41 -1.81
N TYR A 430 14.37 -13.48 -0.88
CA TYR A 430 15.37 -12.55 -0.37
C TYR A 430 16.50 -13.24 0.41
N ASP A 431 16.29 -14.43 0.99
CA ASP A 431 17.37 -15.21 1.63
C ASP A 431 18.43 -15.71 0.63
N MET A 432 18.09 -15.79 -0.67
CA MET A 432 19.05 -16.08 -1.75
C MET A 432 20.00 -14.91 -2.05
N LEU A 433 19.59 -13.66 -1.78
CA LEU A 433 20.41 -12.49 -2.05
C LEU A 433 21.58 -12.39 -1.07
N ARG A 434 22.81 -12.36 -1.59
CA ARG A 434 24.03 -12.29 -0.80
C ARG A 434 24.95 -11.20 -1.35
N ALA A 435 25.31 -10.21 -0.55
CA ALA A 435 26.21 -9.13 -0.96
C ALA A 435 27.64 -9.65 -1.19
N LYS A 436 28.31 -9.21 -2.27
CA LYS A 436 29.72 -9.55 -2.55
C LYS A 436 30.73 -9.03 -1.51
N GLN A 437 30.30 -8.11 -0.64
CA GLN A 437 31.10 -7.52 0.43
C GLN A 437 30.31 -7.58 1.74
N ARG A 438 31.01 -7.56 2.88
CA ARG A 438 30.36 -7.54 4.19
C ARG A 438 29.63 -6.21 4.38
N THR A 439 28.32 -6.27 4.64
CA THR A 439 27.47 -5.08 4.79
C THR A 439 27.20 -4.70 6.24
N ALA A 440 27.49 -5.59 7.20
CA ALA A 440 27.21 -5.36 8.62
C ALA A 440 28.05 -4.22 9.21
N PHE A 441 27.38 -3.34 9.97
CA PHE A 441 28.00 -2.24 10.69
C PHE A 441 28.86 -2.76 11.86
N ASP A 442 30.08 -2.26 11.98
CA ASP A 442 30.99 -2.65 13.05
C ASP A 442 30.73 -1.92 14.35
N LYS A 443 30.44 -2.67 15.42
CA LYS A 443 30.19 -2.18 16.79
C LYS A 443 29.29 -0.92 16.82
N PRO A 444 28.06 -0.96 16.28
CA PRO A 444 27.17 0.20 16.29
C PRO A 444 26.90 0.63 17.74
N GLU A 445 27.40 1.81 18.13
CA GLU A 445 27.34 2.29 19.52
C GLU A 445 25.90 2.36 20.05
N LYS A 446 24.94 2.63 19.16
CA LYS A 446 23.50 2.59 19.41
C LYS A 446 22.78 2.08 18.16
N VAL A 447 22.16 0.90 18.27
CA VAL A 447 21.10 0.46 17.35
C VAL A 447 19.77 0.91 17.93
N ARG A 448 18.97 1.62 17.15
CA ARG A 448 17.60 1.99 17.51
C ARG A 448 16.62 1.12 16.75
N GLU A 449 15.89 0.30 17.48
CA GLU A 449 14.85 -0.55 16.90
C GLU A 449 13.52 0.20 16.78
N LEU A 450 12.84 0.02 15.65
CA LEU A 450 11.51 0.54 15.35
C LEU A 450 10.63 -0.60 14.82
N THR A 451 9.34 -0.60 15.16
CA THR A 451 8.35 -1.49 14.55
C THR A 451 7.34 -0.66 13.76
N PHE A 452 7.20 -0.97 12.48
CA PHE A 452 6.23 -0.38 11.56
C PHE A 452 5.19 -1.44 11.18
N ASN A 453 4.05 -1.40 11.83
CA ASN A 453 2.89 -2.18 11.39
C ASN A 453 2.35 -1.52 10.12
N LEU A 454 2.41 -2.22 8.99
CA LEU A 454 1.81 -1.76 7.74
C LEU A 454 0.31 -2.06 7.83
N THR A 455 -0.51 -1.01 7.86
CA THR A 455 -1.93 -1.07 8.22
C THR A 455 -2.81 -0.47 7.12
N GLY A 456 -3.90 -1.14 6.79
CA GLY A 456 -4.78 -0.73 5.70
C GLY A 456 -6.24 -1.05 5.95
N ASN A 457 -7.10 -0.20 5.39
CA ASN A 457 -8.55 -0.35 5.39
C ASN A 457 -9.02 -0.27 3.93
N MET A 458 -9.24 -1.43 3.31
CA MET A 458 -9.64 -1.54 1.90
C MET A 458 -11.03 -0.93 1.66
N TRP A 459 -11.98 -1.10 2.59
CA TRP A 459 -13.34 -0.54 2.49
C TRP A 459 -13.38 0.98 2.37
N ARG A 460 -12.43 1.68 3.03
CA ARG A 460 -12.29 3.14 2.97
C ARG A 460 -11.13 3.60 2.07
N TYR A 461 -10.42 2.65 1.47
CA TYR A 461 -9.14 2.79 0.77
C TYR A 461 -8.17 3.76 1.48
N ILE A 462 -7.80 3.42 2.71
CA ILE A 462 -6.80 4.12 3.54
C ILE A 462 -5.62 3.18 3.76
N TRP A 463 -4.41 3.67 3.51
CA TRP A 463 -3.16 2.93 3.61
C TRP A 463 -2.18 3.69 4.50
N SER A 464 -1.54 3.01 5.45
CA SER A 464 -0.93 3.68 6.60
C SER A 464 0.18 2.85 7.26
N ILE A 465 0.93 3.50 8.15
CA ILE A 465 1.89 2.84 9.04
C ILE A 465 1.43 3.11 10.48
N ASN A 466 1.45 2.10 11.36
CA ASN A 466 1.03 2.19 12.76
C ASN A 466 -0.32 2.92 12.95
N GLY A 467 -1.31 2.63 12.09
CA GLY A 467 -2.67 3.19 12.14
C GLY A 467 -2.79 4.68 11.78
N LYS A 468 -1.71 5.32 11.29
CA LYS A 468 -1.64 6.76 10.98
C LYS A 468 -1.14 7.00 9.56
N ILE A 469 -1.89 7.80 8.80
CA ILE A 469 -1.44 8.33 7.51
C ILE A 469 -0.35 9.39 7.68
N LEU A 470 0.32 9.79 6.59
CA LEU A 470 1.37 10.82 6.59
C LEU A 470 0.92 12.13 7.27
N SER A 471 -0.30 12.62 7.00
CA SER A 471 -0.82 13.86 7.60
C SER A 471 -1.20 13.74 9.09
N GLU A 472 -1.04 12.57 9.72
CA GLU A 472 -1.37 12.29 11.13
C GLU A 472 -0.14 11.87 11.96
N ALA A 473 1.04 11.86 11.35
CA ALA A 473 2.28 11.35 11.92
C ALA A 473 3.39 12.40 11.89
N ASP A 474 4.06 12.57 13.03
CA ASP A 474 5.26 13.39 13.14
C ASP A 474 6.44 12.80 12.36
N LYS A 475 7.40 13.67 12.04
CA LYS A 475 8.67 13.27 11.43
C LYS A 475 9.47 12.41 12.40
N ILE A 476 9.98 11.28 11.92
CA ILE A 476 10.81 10.38 12.70
C ILE A 476 12.19 11.01 12.85
N LYS A 477 12.47 11.57 14.03
CA LYS A 477 13.75 12.21 14.34
C LYS A 477 14.87 11.18 14.45
N VAL A 478 16.01 11.47 13.81
CA VAL A 478 17.21 10.62 13.80
C VAL A 478 18.48 11.45 14.07
N ASP A 479 19.49 10.79 14.64
CA ASP A 479 20.79 11.37 14.92
C ASP A 479 21.84 10.84 13.92
N SER A 480 22.69 11.72 13.40
CA SER A 480 23.78 11.34 12.50
C SER A 480 24.70 10.30 13.14
N GLY A 481 24.97 9.21 12.43
CA GLY A 481 25.76 8.06 12.90
C GLY A 481 24.96 6.98 13.66
N GLN A 482 23.67 7.18 13.96
CA GLN A 482 22.81 6.15 14.55
C GLN A 482 22.53 5.03 13.54
N VAL A 483 22.56 3.77 13.97
CA VAL A 483 21.99 2.67 13.16
C VAL A 483 20.53 2.51 13.53
N LEU A 484 19.64 2.51 12.53
CA LEU A 484 18.22 2.23 12.70
C LEU A 484 17.90 0.84 12.15
N ARG A 485 17.23 0.02 12.96
CA ARG A 485 16.68 -1.27 12.57
C ARG A 485 15.16 -1.19 12.59
N ILE A 486 14.52 -1.46 11.44
CA ILE A 486 13.08 -1.30 11.27
C ILE A 486 12.49 -2.67 10.94
N LYS A 487 11.71 -3.23 11.87
CA LYS A 487 10.86 -4.39 11.61
C LYS A 487 9.53 -3.90 11.03
N MET A 488 9.33 -4.15 9.75
CA MET A 488 8.06 -3.90 9.05
C MET A 488 7.20 -5.15 9.20
N VAL A 489 6.03 -5.02 9.83
CA VAL A 489 5.07 -6.13 10.03
C VAL A 489 3.85 -5.84 9.17
N ASN A 490 3.62 -6.63 8.13
CA ASN A 490 2.46 -6.45 7.28
C ASN A 490 1.19 -6.99 7.95
N GLN A 491 0.21 -6.13 8.22
CA GLN A 491 -1.08 -6.49 8.80
C GLN A 491 -2.21 -6.51 7.75
N THR A 492 -1.88 -6.37 6.46
CA THR A 492 -2.83 -6.29 5.35
C THR A 492 -2.66 -7.47 4.40
N MET A 493 -3.63 -7.64 3.48
CA MET A 493 -3.59 -8.70 2.48
C MET A 493 -2.81 -8.37 1.21
N MET A 494 -2.33 -7.13 1.09
CA MET A 494 -1.59 -6.66 -0.07
C MET A 494 -0.08 -6.75 0.20
N ARG A 495 0.70 -6.96 -0.86
CA ARG A 495 2.14 -6.72 -0.87
C ARG A 495 2.40 -5.20 -0.77
N HIS A 496 3.54 -4.80 -0.23
CA HIS A 496 3.94 -3.38 -0.12
C HIS A 496 5.44 -3.25 -0.42
N PRO A 497 5.85 -2.60 -1.52
CA PRO A 497 7.25 -2.36 -1.82
C PRO A 497 7.67 -1.10 -1.06
N MET A 498 8.34 -1.28 0.07
CA MET A 498 8.71 -0.18 0.95
C MET A 498 10.04 0.44 0.50
N HIS A 499 10.00 1.70 0.06
CA HIS A 499 11.16 2.47 -0.39
C HIS A 499 11.65 3.45 0.68
N LEU A 500 12.97 3.64 0.78
CA LEU A 500 13.63 4.69 1.58
C LEU A 500 14.50 5.59 0.69
N HIS A 501 14.22 6.89 0.69
CA HIS A 501 15.01 7.86 -0.06
C HIS A 501 16.40 8.07 0.53
N GLY A 502 17.38 8.35 -0.34
CA GLY A 502 18.71 8.81 0.02
C GLY A 502 19.61 7.80 0.76
N HIS A 503 19.17 6.56 0.96
CA HIS A 503 19.94 5.52 1.67
C HIS A 503 19.82 4.17 0.95
N PHE A 504 20.86 3.35 1.05
CA PHE A 504 20.70 1.90 0.96
C PHE A 504 20.51 1.35 2.37
N PHE A 505 19.59 0.40 2.52
CA PHE A 505 19.39 -0.37 3.74
C PHE A 505 19.78 -1.83 3.51
N ARG A 506 20.23 -2.49 4.58
CA ARG A 506 20.46 -3.93 4.62
C ARG A 506 19.11 -4.63 4.79
N VAL A 507 18.73 -5.54 3.91
CA VAL A 507 17.56 -6.42 4.14
C VAL A 507 18.04 -7.62 4.96
N LEU A 508 17.75 -7.66 6.26
CA LEU A 508 18.27 -8.68 7.15
C LEU A 508 17.67 -10.04 6.81
N ASN A 509 18.54 -10.99 6.47
CA ASN A 509 18.23 -12.30 5.88
C ASN A 509 19.26 -13.35 6.37
N GLU A 510 19.14 -14.61 5.96
CA GLU A 510 20.02 -15.72 6.42
C GLU A 510 21.52 -15.50 6.11
N GLN A 511 21.88 -14.58 5.21
CA GLN A 511 23.28 -14.24 4.90
C GLN A 511 23.95 -13.38 6.00
N GLY A 512 23.19 -12.89 6.98
CA GLY A 512 23.68 -12.30 8.24
C GLY A 512 24.62 -11.11 8.08
N ALA A 513 25.93 -11.34 8.09
CA ALA A 513 26.94 -10.30 7.87
C ALA A 513 27.01 -9.81 6.40
N TYR A 514 26.50 -10.62 5.48
CA TYR A 514 26.50 -10.41 4.02
C TYR A 514 25.08 -10.22 3.46
N SER A 515 24.10 -9.88 4.31
CA SER A 515 22.77 -9.47 3.86
C SER A 515 22.83 -8.34 2.82
N PRO A 516 21.97 -8.36 1.79
CA PRO A 516 22.06 -7.46 0.65
C PRO A 516 21.76 -6.02 1.04
N LEU A 517 22.39 -5.08 0.33
CA LEU A 517 21.95 -3.68 0.30
C LEU A 517 20.87 -3.52 -0.78
N LYS A 518 19.77 -2.87 -0.44
CA LYS A 518 18.66 -2.50 -1.33
C LYS A 518 18.12 -1.11 -0.97
N HIS A 519 17.29 -0.53 -1.82
CA HIS A 519 16.60 0.74 -1.58
C HIS A 519 15.07 0.59 -1.53
N THR A 520 14.54 -0.50 -2.09
CA THR A 520 13.14 -0.91 -2.08
C THR A 520 13.07 -2.33 -1.52
N VAL A 521 12.03 -2.72 -0.77
CA VAL A 521 11.85 -4.14 -0.42
C VAL A 521 10.37 -4.46 -0.27
N ASP A 522 9.93 -5.56 -0.89
CA ASP A 522 8.58 -6.05 -0.69
C ASP A 522 8.39 -6.62 0.71
N VAL A 523 7.27 -6.27 1.35
CA VAL A 523 6.84 -6.85 2.62
C VAL A 523 5.59 -7.70 2.37
N PRO A 524 5.71 -9.04 2.27
CA PRO A 524 4.60 -9.89 1.85
C PRO A 524 3.40 -9.88 2.84
N PRO A 525 2.19 -10.27 2.39
CA PRO A 525 0.99 -10.29 3.24
C PRO A 525 1.19 -11.11 4.51
N MET A 526 0.80 -10.57 5.66
CA MET A 526 0.89 -11.21 6.99
C MET A 526 2.30 -11.65 7.44
N GLN A 527 3.35 -11.22 6.73
CA GLN A 527 4.75 -11.51 7.07
C GLN A 527 5.46 -10.27 7.66
N ALA A 528 6.73 -10.42 8.04
CA ALA A 528 7.53 -9.30 8.53
C ALA A 528 8.96 -9.32 7.96
N ILE A 529 9.38 -8.20 7.39
CA ILE A 529 10.74 -7.97 6.87
C ILE A 529 11.45 -6.98 7.80
N THR A 530 12.73 -7.22 8.08
CA THR A 530 13.53 -6.31 8.92
C THR A 530 14.64 -5.68 8.09
N ILE A 531 14.67 -4.35 8.03
CA ILE A 531 15.74 -3.59 7.38
C ILE A 531 16.63 -2.88 8.40
N GLU A 532 17.87 -2.60 8.04
CA GLU A 532 18.86 -1.95 8.90
C GLU A 532 19.69 -0.93 8.10
N PHE A 533 19.73 0.33 8.52
CA PHE A 533 20.51 1.37 7.84
C PHE A 533 21.27 2.27 8.82
N LEU A 534 22.37 2.85 8.35
CA LEU A 534 23.14 3.86 9.07
C LEU A 534 22.60 5.25 8.69
N ALA A 535 22.34 6.11 9.67
CA ALA A 535 21.95 7.48 9.43
C ALA A 535 23.18 8.35 9.09
N ASN A 536 23.72 8.20 7.87
CA ASN A 536 24.92 8.90 7.40
C ASN A 536 24.69 9.98 6.31
N GLU A 537 23.43 10.30 5.99
CA GLU A 537 23.05 11.21 4.90
C GLU A 537 22.11 12.31 5.42
N PRO A 538 22.63 13.44 5.94
CA PRO A 538 21.80 14.45 6.61
C PRO A 538 20.76 15.11 5.72
N GLY A 539 19.47 14.98 6.07
CA GLY A 539 18.36 15.52 5.29
C GLY A 539 16.98 15.33 5.93
N GLU A 540 15.94 15.55 5.13
CA GLU A 540 14.59 15.05 5.40
C GLU A 540 14.17 14.12 4.26
N TRP A 541 14.03 12.83 4.57
CA TRP A 541 13.93 11.74 3.59
C TRP A 541 12.59 11.05 3.67
N PHE A 542 12.00 10.82 2.50
CA PHE A 542 10.72 10.15 2.39
C PHE A 542 10.88 8.63 2.51
N PHE A 543 9.89 7.98 3.11
CA PHE A 543 9.82 6.53 3.27
C PHE A 543 8.38 6.09 3.07
N HIS A 544 8.10 5.27 2.07
CA HIS A 544 6.72 5.01 1.63
C HIS A 544 6.55 3.64 0.99
N CYS A 545 5.30 3.21 0.90
CA CYS A 545 4.92 2.14 -0.03
C CYS A 545 4.94 2.70 -1.46
N HIS A 546 5.62 2.02 -2.38
CA HIS A 546 5.76 2.43 -3.79
C HIS A 546 4.63 1.91 -4.70
N ILE A 547 3.61 1.25 -4.14
CA ILE A 547 2.29 1.25 -4.81
C ILE A 547 1.77 2.69 -4.75
N LEU A 548 1.71 3.36 -5.91
CA LEU A 548 1.42 4.79 -6.05
C LEU A 548 0.12 5.20 -5.33
N TYR A 549 -0.91 4.35 -5.43
CA TYR A 549 -2.21 4.54 -4.78
C TYR A 549 -2.19 4.34 -3.25
N HIS A 550 -1.23 3.59 -2.71
CA HIS A 550 -1.01 3.48 -1.26
C HIS A 550 -0.29 4.71 -0.72
N MET A 551 0.75 5.19 -1.42
CA MET A 551 1.44 6.45 -1.09
C MET A 551 0.46 7.62 -1.03
N MET A 552 -0.33 7.81 -2.09
CA MET A 552 -1.34 8.88 -2.19
C MET A 552 -2.57 8.66 -1.30
N SER A 553 -2.67 7.50 -0.62
CA SER A 553 -3.64 7.24 0.45
C SER A 553 -3.05 7.35 1.85
N GLY A 554 -1.80 7.80 1.97
CA GLY A 554 -1.17 8.17 3.24
C GLY A 554 -0.07 7.22 3.75
N MET A 555 0.34 6.21 2.98
CA MET A 555 1.25 5.15 3.44
C MET A 555 2.73 5.56 3.40
N ALA A 556 3.05 6.65 4.10
CA ALA A 556 4.37 7.25 4.09
C ALA A 556 4.79 7.83 5.46
N ARG A 557 6.09 8.08 5.60
CA ARG A 557 6.78 8.75 6.71
C ARG A 557 7.91 9.63 6.17
N VAL A 558 8.40 10.50 7.05
CA VAL A 558 9.60 11.30 6.83
C VAL A 558 10.59 11.01 7.95
N PHE A 559 11.79 10.55 7.61
CA PHE A 559 12.94 10.58 8.51
C PHE A 559 13.57 11.97 8.45
N SER A 560 13.88 12.56 9.60
CA SER A 560 14.31 13.96 9.69
C SER A 560 15.48 14.08 10.67
N TYR A 561 16.64 14.41 10.15
CA TYR A 561 17.87 14.50 10.93
C TYR A 561 17.79 15.69 11.93
N ASN A 562 18.41 15.54 13.11
CA ASN A 562 18.37 16.55 14.18
C ASN A 562 19.34 17.72 13.97
N ASP A 563 20.48 17.45 13.34
CA ASP A 563 21.49 18.44 12.93
C ASP A 563 21.12 19.17 11.63
N TYR A 564 20.39 18.50 10.72
CA TYR A 564 19.93 19.09 9.46
C TYR A 564 19.11 20.37 9.63
N ARG A 565 19.24 21.28 8.66
CA ARG A 565 18.47 22.52 8.58
C ARG A 565 17.86 22.63 7.18
N ARG A 566 16.52 22.63 7.12
CA ARG A 566 15.73 22.64 5.89
C ARG A 566 16.15 23.79 4.96
N ASN A 567 16.38 23.48 3.68
CA ASN A 567 16.96 24.42 2.74
C ASN A 567 16.11 25.70 2.57
N LYS A 568 16.77 26.86 2.49
CA LYS A 568 16.11 28.18 2.34
C LYS A 568 15.23 28.28 1.08
N LEU A 569 15.57 27.55 0.01
CA LEU A 569 14.76 27.51 -1.23
C LEU A 569 13.34 26.96 -0.99
N LEU A 570 13.15 26.15 0.06
CA LEU A 570 11.86 25.60 0.47
C LEU A 570 11.03 26.55 1.37
N GLY A 571 11.48 27.78 1.59
CA GLY A 571 10.81 28.75 2.48
C GLY A 571 9.38 29.08 2.05
N ASN A 572 9.16 29.22 0.73
CA ASN A 572 7.84 29.48 0.15
C ASN A 572 7.04 28.19 -0.15
N TYR A 573 7.60 27.02 0.20
CA TYR A 573 7.05 25.70 -0.11
C TYR A 573 6.86 24.90 1.19
N PRO A 574 5.88 25.26 2.04
CA PRO A 574 5.63 24.57 3.30
C PRO A 574 5.11 23.14 3.10
N LEU A 575 5.59 22.22 3.95
CA LEU A 575 5.28 20.77 3.90
C LEU A 575 3.76 20.45 3.89
N LYS A 576 2.91 21.37 4.38
CA LYS A 576 1.45 21.20 4.40
C LYS A 576 0.84 20.85 3.03
N PHE A 577 1.48 21.21 1.92
CA PHE A 577 0.98 20.87 0.59
C PHE A 577 1.08 19.36 0.34
N LEU A 578 2.25 18.74 0.52
CA LEU A 578 2.43 17.27 0.48
C LEU A 578 1.54 16.51 1.50
N LEU A 579 1.31 17.10 2.69
CA LEU A 579 0.38 16.51 3.68
C LEU A 579 -1.08 16.57 3.21
N ASN A 580 -1.47 17.58 2.43
CA ASN A 580 -2.80 17.69 1.83
C ASN A 580 -2.94 16.79 0.59
N GLU A 581 -1.90 16.64 -0.23
CA GLU A 581 -1.86 15.73 -1.39
C GLU A 581 -2.12 14.27 -1.01
N THR A 582 -1.68 13.85 0.19
CA THR A 582 -1.91 12.50 0.74
C THR A 582 -3.20 12.36 1.57
N ASN A 583 -3.98 13.44 1.72
CA ASN A 583 -5.27 13.45 2.43
C ASN A 583 -6.28 14.48 1.84
N PRO A 584 -6.50 14.52 0.51
CA PRO A 584 -7.33 15.55 -0.10
C PRO A 584 -8.83 15.29 0.16
N ILE A 585 -9.65 16.30 -0.11
CA ILE A 585 -11.10 16.18 -0.04
C ILE A 585 -11.59 15.57 -1.36
N PHE A 586 -12.25 14.42 -1.26
CA PHE A 586 -12.96 13.78 -2.36
C PHE A 586 -14.42 14.19 -2.33
N ILE A 587 -15.00 14.38 -3.52
CA ILE A 587 -16.44 14.51 -3.74
C ILE A 587 -16.87 13.24 -4.49
N LEU A 588 -17.93 12.61 -3.99
CA LEU A 588 -18.60 11.48 -4.63
C LEU A 588 -20.10 11.78 -4.67
N GLY A 589 -20.73 11.44 -5.78
CA GLY A 589 -22.19 11.43 -5.90
C GLY A 589 -22.72 10.08 -6.35
N GLU A 590 -23.91 9.75 -5.89
CA GLU A 590 -24.74 8.67 -6.44
C GLU A 590 -26.18 9.16 -6.58
N ALA A 591 -26.79 8.92 -7.74
CA ALA A 591 -28.16 9.30 -8.03
C ALA A 591 -28.94 8.07 -8.53
N THR A 592 -29.92 7.64 -7.76
CA THR A 592 -30.84 6.56 -8.12
C THR A 592 -32.11 7.15 -8.71
N LEU A 593 -32.39 6.83 -9.98
CA LEU A 593 -33.62 7.20 -10.69
C LEU A 593 -34.44 5.93 -10.94
N ALA A 594 -35.35 5.62 -10.02
CA ALA A 594 -36.26 4.47 -10.11
C ALA A 594 -37.73 4.90 -10.19
N SER A 595 -38.60 4.01 -10.68
CA SER A 595 -40.01 4.32 -10.91
C SER A 595 -40.80 4.69 -9.64
N HIS A 596 -40.40 4.12 -8.49
CA HIS A 596 -41.00 4.34 -7.17
C HIS A 596 -40.32 5.43 -6.34
N ARG A 597 -39.01 5.65 -6.54
CA ARG A 597 -38.13 6.47 -5.72
C ARG A 597 -37.11 7.25 -6.57
N GLN A 598 -36.85 8.50 -6.20
CA GLN A 598 -35.61 9.19 -6.57
C GLN A 598 -34.76 9.39 -5.31
N GLU A 599 -33.46 9.13 -5.39
CA GLU A 599 -32.49 9.31 -4.30
C GLU A 599 -31.23 9.98 -4.85
N LEU A 600 -30.64 10.86 -4.05
CA LEU A 600 -29.37 11.53 -4.31
C LEU A 600 -28.50 11.50 -3.05
N ASP A 601 -27.42 10.74 -3.10
CA ASP A 601 -26.32 10.78 -2.12
C ASP A 601 -25.19 11.67 -2.63
N LEU A 602 -24.72 12.58 -1.78
CA LEU A 602 -23.51 13.38 -1.98
C LEU A 602 -22.62 13.27 -0.75
N ARG A 603 -21.33 12.95 -0.95
CA ARG A 603 -20.35 12.84 0.13
C ARG A 603 -19.10 13.64 -0.18
N LEU A 604 -18.80 14.63 0.67
CA LEU A 604 -17.56 15.41 0.65
C LEU A 604 -16.70 14.96 1.84
N PHE A 605 -15.58 14.29 1.60
CA PHE A 605 -14.86 13.58 2.67
C PHE A 605 -13.34 13.50 2.49
N ASN A 606 -12.65 13.23 3.61
CA ASN A 606 -11.25 12.82 3.65
C ASN A 606 -11.05 11.72 4.71
N THR A 607 -9.80 11.42 5.10
CA THR A 607 -9.46 10.29 5.99
C THR A 607 -10.21 10.28 7.33
N ARG A 608 -10.60 11.44 7.89
CA ARG A 608 -11.29 11.52 9.20
C ARG A 608 -12.61 12.28 9.21
N ASN A 609 -12.98 12.97 8.14
CA ASN A 609 -14.16 13.86 8.12
C ASN A 609 -15.02 13.52 6.89
N SER A 610 -16.34 13.58 7.03
CA SER A 610 -17.28 13.50 5.89
C SER A 610 -18.50 14.39 6.16
N LEU A 611 -18.80 15.31 5.24
CA LEU A 611 -20.13 15.88 5.09
C LEU A 611 -20.92 14.94 4.16
N ASN A 612 -22.06 14.46 4.64
CA ASN A 612 -22.99 13.63 3.89
C ASN A 612 -24.28 14.43 3.66
N ILE A 613 -24.83 14.34 2.46
CA ILE A 613 -26.20 14.75 2.12
C ILE A 613 -26.84 13.54 1.45
N ASN A 614 -27.97 13.08 1.97
CA ASN A 614 -28.83 12.09 1.34
C ASN A 614 -30.21 12.76 1.16
N ALA A 615 -30.80 12.65 -0.03
CA ALA A 615 -32.09 13.27 -0.34
C ALA A 615 -32.97 12.28 -1.12
N GLU A 616 -34.15 11.98 -0.59
CA GLU A 616 -35.10 11.01 -1.13
C GLU A 616 -36.45 11.70 -1.46
N VAL A 617 -37.06 11.31 -2.58
CA VAL A 617 -38.34 11.84 -3.08
C VAL A 617 -39.18 10.73 -3.71
N GLY A 618 -40.50 10.80 -3.55
CA GLY A 618 -41.45 9.91 -4.22
C GLY A 618 -41.39 9.97 -5.74
N GLY A 619 -41.30 8.79 -6.37
CA GLY A 619 -41.26 8.63 -7.82
C GLY A 619 -42.61 8.77 -8.51
N TRP A 620 -42.64 8.50 -9.83
CA TRP A 620 -43.72 8.91 -10.75
C TRP A 620 -45.15 8.45 -10.42
N TYR A 621 -45.33 7.49 -9.51
CA TYR A 621 -46.64 7.06 -8.99
C TYR A 621 -46.72 7.03 -7.46
N SER A 622 -45.66 7.38 -6.73
CA SER A 622 -45.67 7.45 -5.26
C SER A 622 -45.74 8.90 -4.82
N ASN A 623 -46.94 9.39 -4.54
CA ASN A 623 -47.19 10.80 -4.16
C ASN A 623 -46.84 11.09 -2.67
N LYS A 624 -45.79 10.45 -2.16
CA LYS A 624 -45.13 10.81 -0.90
C LYS A 624 -44.18 11.98 -1.14
N GLY A 625 -43.90 12.74 -0.09
CA GLY A 625 -43.03 13.92 -0.19
C GLY A 625 -41.56 13.56 -0.19
N TYR A 626 -40.75 14.35 0.55
CA TYR A 626 -39.31 14.23 0.58
C TYR A 626 -38.77 13.97 2.00
N GLU A 627 -37.62 13.30 2.06
CA GLU A 627 -36.73 13.31 3.23
C GLU A 627 -35.36 13.83 2.76
N VAL A 628 -34.73 14.71 3.55
CA VAL A 628 -33.34 15.12 3.33
C VAL A 628 -32.58 14.97 4.64
N ASN A 629 -31.53 14.16 4.64
CA ASN A 629 -30.56 14.03 5.73
C ASN A 629 -29.28 14.80 5.39
N VAL A 630 -28.81 15.65 6.29
CA VAL A 630 -27.52 16.35 6.16
C VAL A 630 -26.72 16.17 7.45
N ASP A 631 -25.55 15.53 7.38
CA ASP A 631 -24.69 15.32 8.56
C ASP A 631 -23.21 15.60 8.31
N TYR A 632 -22.54 16.14 9.34
CA TYR A 632 -21.09 16.07 9.47
C TYR A 632 -20.73 14.90 10.40
N ALA A 633 -20.04 13.90 9.84
CA ALA A 633 -19.49 12.78 10.59
C ALA A 633 -17.96 12.84 10.69
N ARG A 634 -17.45 12.44 11.86
CA ARG A 634 -16.03 12.32 12.17
C ARG A 634 -15.68 10.89 12.55
N TRP A 635 -14.74 10.30 11.83
CA TRP A 635 -14.20 8.96 12.11
C TRP A 635 -13.22 9.04 13.29
N LEU A 636 -13.52 8.31 14.36
CA LEU A 636 -12.67 8.19 15.55
C LEU A 636 -11.80 6.92 15.50
N THR A 637 -12.31 5.88 14.84
CA THR A 637 -11.53 4.71 14.42
C THR A 637 -11.84 4.38 12.96
N ASP A 638 -11.30 3.28 12.47
CA ASP A 638 -11.56 2.78 11.12
C ASP A 638 -12.98 2.19 10.93
N TYR A 639 -13.70 1.94 12.02
CA TYR A 639 -15.04 1.37 12.02
C TYR A 639 -16.09 2.19 12.80
N PHE A 640 -15.67 3.21 13.56
CA PHE A 640 -16.54 4.02 14.42
C PHE A 640 -16.47 5.51 14.05
N ARG A 641 -17.63 6.10 13.78
CA ARG A 641 -17.79 7.54 13.48
C ARG A 641 -18.90 8.14 14.35
N VAL A 642 -18.68 9.35 14.85
CA VAL A 642 -19.70 10.17 15.53
C VAL A 642 -20.19 11.24 14.55
N TYR A 643 -21.43 11.68 14.64
CA TYR A 643 -21.96 12.71 13.74
C TYR A 643 -22.98 13.65 14.40
N ALA A 644 -23.16 14.81 13.78
CA ALA A 644 -24.21 15.77 14.08
C ALA A 644 -24.75 16.35 12.76
N GLY A 645 -26.06 16.60 12.71
CA GLY A 645 -26.74 16.97 11.47
C GLY A 645 -28.19 17.40 11.68
N GLY A 646 -28.95 17.40 10.59
CA GLY A 646 -30.39 17.58 10.60
C GLY A 646 -31.07 16.70 9.57
N ARG A 647 -32.29 16.26 9.90
CA ARG A 647 -33.21 15.60 8.98
C ARG A 647 -34.40 16.52 8.72
N PHE A 648 -34.80 16.63 7.46
CA PHE A 648 -35.83 17.54 6.97
C PHE A 648 -36.85 16.71 6.19
N GLU A 649 -37.95 16.35 6.84
CA GLU A 649 -39.02 15.54 6.27
C GLU A 649 -40.20 16.42 5.82
N SER A 650 -40.91 15.96 4.80
CA SER A 650 -42.16 16.55 4.31
C SER A 650 -43.12 15.46 3.86
N HIS A 651 -44.28 15.36 4.51
CA HIS A 651 -45.34 14.42 4.18
C HIS A 651 -46.51 15.13 3.50
N MET A 652 -46.90 14.65 2.31
CA MET A 652 -48.13 15.09 1.64
C MET A 652 -49.32 14.26 2.12
N GLY A 653 -50.15 14.82 3.00
CA GLY A 653 -51.39 14.21 3.47
C GLY A 653 -52.61 14.66 2.66
N ARG A 654 -53.53 13.74 2.36
CA ARG A 654 -54.87 14.07 1.84
C ARG A 654 -55.91 13.92 2.94
N GLN A 655 -56.55 15.01 3.32
CA GLN A 655 -57.66 14.99 4.28
C GLN A 655 -58.99 15.27 3.56
N ALA A 656 -59.91 14.31 3.62
CA ALA A 656 -61.27 14.52 3.15
C ALA A 656 -62.03 15.46 4.11
N THR A 657 -62.55 16.56 3.57
CA THR A 657 -63.48 17.43 4.30
C THR A 657 -64.90 16.85 4.28
N LYS A 658 -65.83 17.41 5.06
CA LYS A 658 -67.21 16.90 5.15
C LYS A 658 -68.00 17.06 3.86
N ASP A 659 -67.62 18.02 3.01
CA ASP A 659 -68.35 18.40 1.79
C ASP A 659 -67.71 17.81 0.52
N SER A 660 -66.96 16.71 0.68
CA SER A 660 -66.24 15.94 -0.36
C SER A 660 -65.05 16.62 -1.06
N ASP A 661 -64.74 17.88 -0.75
CA ASP A 661 -63.45 18.49 -1.10
C ASP A 661 -62.30 17.77 -0.37
N VAL A 662 -61.25 17.40 -1.11
CA VAL A 662 -60.01 16.84 -0.57
C VAL A 662 -59.01 17.97 -0.39
N GLN A 663 -58.65 18.26 0.86
CA GLN A 663 -57.65 19.27 1.18
C GLN A 663 -56.28 18.60 1.38
N GLU A 664 -55.31 18.99 0.56
CA GLU A 664 -53.94 18.53 0.69
C GLU A 664 -53.20 19.38 1.73
N PHE A 665 -52.66 18.70 2.76
CA PHE A 665 -51.90 19.31 3.84
C PHE A 665 -50.47 18.77 3.83
N GLY A 666 -49.50 19.67 3.62
CA GLY A 666 -48.09 19.37 3.86
C GLY A 666 -47.78 19.50 5.35
N ARG A 667 -47.35 18.41 5.99
CA ARG A 667 -46.69 18.44 7.30
C ARG A 667 -45.18 18.33 7.06
N SER A 668 -44.40 19.19 7.69
CA SER A 668 -42.94 19.09 7.66
C SER A 668 -42.38 19.00 9.08
N ASP A 669 -41.62 17.94 9.32
CA ASP A 669 -40.94 17.67 10.58
C ASP A 669 -39.44 17.82 10.33
N ASN A 670 -38.82 18.78 11.02
CA ASN A 670 -37.43 19.14 10.83
C ASN A 670 -36.72 18.98 12.17
N VAL A 671 -35.79 18.03 12.25
CA VAL A 671 -35.17 17.62 13.50
C VAL A 671 -33.65 17.75 13.43
N GLY A 672 -33.06 18.40 14.45
CA GLY A 672 -31.62 18.27 14.69
C GLY A 672 -31.30 16.88 15.21
N VAL A 673 -30.23 16.26 14.72
CA VAL A 673 -29.87 14.85 15.04
C VAL A 673 -28.40 14.78 15.46
N VAL A 674 -28.13 13.99 16.49
CA VAL A 674 -26.76 13.54 16.84
C VAL A 674 -26.73 12.03 16.93
N GLY A 675 -25.63 11.41 16.51
CA GLY A 675 -25.58 9.95 16.44
C GLY A 675 -24.19 9.36 16.32
N VAL A 676 -24.16 8.04 16.30
CA VAL A 676 -22.96 7.22 16.16
C VAL A 676 -23.22 6.13 15.13
N ARG A 677 -22.25 5.90 14.23
CA ARG A 677 -22.32 4.83 13.23
C ARG A 677 -21.15 3.88 13.42
N TYR A 678 -21.43 2.59 13.36
CA TYR A 678 -20.45 1.54 13.59
C TYR A 678 -20.59 0.42 12.56
N LEU A 679 -19.49 0.05 11.91
CA LEU A 679 -19.46 -1.15 11.07
C LEU A 679 -19.43 -2.38 11.98
N LEU A 680 -20.44 -3.24 11.91
CA LEU A 680 -20.54 -4.51 12.61
C LEU A 680 -19.77 -5.62 11.87
N PRO A 681 -19.60 -6.81 12.47
CA PRO A 681 -19.27 -8.03 11.73
C PRO A 681 -20.20 -8.24 10.52
N LEU A 682 -19.71 -8.96 9.49
CA LEU A 682 -20.43 -9.25 8.24
C LEU A 682 -20.76 -8.01 7.37
N PHE A 683 -20.05 -6.89 7.58
CA PHE A 683 -20.23 -5.64 6.83
C PHE A 683 -21.61 -4.98 6.95
N VAL A 684 -22.34 -5.27 8.02
CA VAL A 684 -23.57 -4.54 8.36
C VAL A 684 -23.16 -3.19 8.95
N ASN A 685 -23.59 -2.07 8.37
CA ASN A 685 -23.51 -0.77 9.05
C ASN A 685 -24.65 -0.70 10.07
N ALA A 686 -24.36 -0.12 11.24
CA ALA A 686 -25.38 0.29 12.19
C ALA A 686 -25.29 1.80 12.42
N ASP A 687 -26.43 2.49 12.38
CA ASP A 687 -26.59 3.89 12.76
C ASP A 687 -27.49 3.96 13.99
N LEU A 688 -26.99 4.52 15.09
CA LEU A 688 -27.77 4.82 16.29
C LEU A 688 -27.78 6.33 16.51
N SER A 689 -28.96 6.92 16.40
CA SER A 689 -29.17 8.35 16.46
C SER A 689 -30.19 8.74 17.54
N ILE A 690 -30.09 9.97 18.02
CA ILE A 690 -31.12 10.62 18.83
C ILE A 690 -31.38 12.02 18.26
N ASP A 691 -32.65 12.37 18.14
CA ASP A 691 -33.08 13.67 17.67
C ASP A 691 -33.24 14.68 18.83
N HIS A 692 -33.47 15.95 18.48
CA HIS A 692 -33.69 17.00 19.47
C HIS A 692 -35.03 16.93 20.22
N THR A 693 -35.98 16.06 19.81
CA THR A 693 -37.22 15.78 20.54
C THR A 693 -37.07 14.64 21.56
N GLY A 694 -35.97 13.88 21.48
CA GLY A 694 -35.66 12.74 22.37
C GLY A 694 -36.04 11.38 21.79
N GLN A 695 -36.45 11.30 20.53
CA GLN A 695 -36.66 10.04 19.81
C GLN A 695 -35.32 9.46 19.36
N ALA A 696 -35.17 8.15 19.50
CA ALA A 696 -33.97 7.43 19.08
C ALA A 696 -34.29 6.46 17.94
N ARG A 697 -33.59 6.61 16.80
CA ARG A 697 -33.70 5.76 15.61
C ARG A 697 -32.44 4.90 15.51
N LEU A 698 -32.63 3.58 15.43
CA LEU A 698 -31.59 2.62 15.09
C LEU A 698 -31.91 2.04 13.70
N SER A 699 -30.98 2.17 12.76
CA SER A 699 -31.08 1.53 11.44
C SER A 699 -29.87 0.64 11.15
N LEU A 700 -30.09 -0.35 10.27
CA LEU A 700 -29.09 -1.31 9.81
C LEU A 700 -29.12 -1.37 8.29
N ASP A 701 -27.96 -1.26 7.65
CA ASP A 701 -27.79 -1.41 6.20
C ASP A 701 -26.66 -2.39 5.84
N GLY A 702 -26.67 -2.90 4.60
CA GLY A 702 -25.57 -3.70 4.08
C GLY A 702 -25.78 -4.18 2.63
N VAL A 703 -24.68 -4.67 2.03
CA VAL A 703 -24.63 -5.10 0.62
C VAL A 703 -23.94 -6.46 0.50
N TRP A 704 -24.59 -7.42 -0.15
CA TRP A 704 -24.16 -8.82 -0.30
C TRP A 704 -24.07 -9.23 -1.77
N TRP A 705 -22.89 -9.69 -2.19
CA TRP A 705 -22.64 -10.10 -3.58
C TRP A 705 -23.26 -11.46 -3.90
N LEU A 706 -24.38 -11.51 -4.61
CA LEU A 706 -25.02 -12.77 -5.03
C LEU A 706 -24.27 -13.42 -6.21
N PHE A 707 -23.97 -12.60 -7.23
CA PHE A 707 -23.30 -12.99 -8.47
C PHE A 707 -22.17 -12.00 -8.84
N PRO A 708 -21.27 -12.29 -9.80
CA PRO A 708 -20.08 -11.47 -10.09
C PRO A 708 -20.31 -10.04 -10.58
N ARG A 709 -21.57 -9.61 -10.72
CA ARG A 709 -22.00 -8.23 -11.00
C ARG A 709 -23.37 -7.91 -10.37
N THR A 710 -23.84 -8.70 -9.42
CA THR A 710 -25.21 -8.60 -8.89
C THR A 710 -25.17 -8.63 -7.38
N GLU A 711 -25.59 -7.51 -6.79
CA GLU A 711 -25.58 -7.25 -5.36
C GLU A 711 -27.00 -7.25 -4.82
N LEU A 712 -27.18 -7.78 -3.61
CA LEU A 712 -28.37 -7.62 -2.79
C LEU A 712 -28.07 -6.52 -1.77
N PHE A 713 -28.81 -5.41 -1.82
CA PHE A 713 -28.77 -4.38 -0.79
C PHE A 713 -30.01 -4.46 0.10
N TYR A 714 -29.84 -4.12 1.37
CA TYR A 714 -30.92 -4.04 2.34
C TYR A 714 -30.71 -2.88 3.32
N TYR A 715 -31.83 -2.38 3.81
CA TYR A 715 -31.93 -1.35 4.85
C TYR A 715 -33.16 -1.64 5.73
N GLY A 716 -33.11 -1.30 7.00
CA GLY A 716 -34.30 -1.24 7.85
C GLY A 716 -34.04 -0.71 9.25
N ASP A 717 -35.10 -0.26 9.92
CA ASP A 717 -34.97 0.51 11.17
C ASP A 717 -36.03 0.22 12.26
N THR A 718 -35.97 1.00 13.33
CA THR A 718 -36.91 0.97 14.47
C THR A 718 -38.25 1.66 14.22
N GLU A 719 -38.37 2.51 13.21
CA GLU A 719 -39.60 3.21 12.82
C GLU A 719 -40.47 2.32 11.87
N LYS A 720 -39.89 1.20 11.43
CA LYS A 720 -40.42 0.15 10.53
C LYS A 720 -40.33 0.50 9.04
N GLU A 721 -39.49 1.47 8.70
CA GLU A 721 -39.01 1.62 7.34
C GLU A 721 -38.11 0.43 6.99
N PHE A 722 -38.24 -0.11 5.79
CA PHE A 722 -37.29 -1.10 5.27
C PHE A 722 -37.27 -1.13 3.74
N MET A 723 -36.09 -1.43 3.20
CA MET A 723 -35.86 -1.63 1.78
C MET A 723 -35.07 -2.92 1.54
N VAL A 724 -35.41 -3.63 0.47
CA VAL A 724 -34.59 -4.73 -0.05
C VAL A 724 -34.58 -4.66 -1.57
N GLY A 725 -33.41 -4.80 -2.19
CA GLY A 725 -33.27 -4.68 -3.63
C GLY A 725 -32.05 -5.37 -4.21
N LEU A 726 -32.06 -5.48 -5.53
CA LEU A 726 -30.96 -5.99 -6.32
C LEU A 726 -30.37 -4.86 -7.17
N GLU A 727 -29.05 -4.73 -7.13
CA GLU A 727 -28.30 -3.94 -8.09
C GLU A 727 -27.58 -4.86 -9.09
N GLN A 728 -27.62 -4.49 -10.37
CA GLN A 728 -26.91 -5.14 -11.46
C GLN A 728 -25.90 -4.15 -12.08
N ILE A 729 -24.63 -4.31 -11.73
CA ILE A 729 -23.51 -3.50 -12.21
C ILE A 729 -23.37 -3.66 -13.72
N LEU A 730 -23.53 -2.55 -14.47
CA LEU A 730 -23.29 -2.51 -15.91
C LEU A 730 -21.89 -1.99 -16.24
N SER A 731 -21.45 -0.96 -15.51
CA SER A 731 -20.16 -0.30 -15.69
C SER A 731 -19.62 0.23 -14.37
N ARG A 732 -18.47 0.91 -14.40
CA ARG A 732 -17.91 1.64 -13.25
C ARG A 732 -18.88 2.66 -12.65
N ASP A 733 -19.68 3.30 -13.50
CA ASP A 733 -20.41 4.53 -13.17
C ASP A 733 -21.93 4.36 -13.32
N PHE A 734 -22.40 3.18 -13.74
CA PHE A 734 -23.82 2.89 -14.00
C PHE A 734 -24.21 1.47 -13.61
N SER A 735 -25.38 1.34 -12.98
CA SER A 735 -26.01 0.05 -12.63
C SER A 735 -27.53 0.11 -12.83
N LEU A 736 -28.15 -1.03 -13.16
CA LEU A 736 -29.60 -1.18 -13.04
C LEU A 736 -29.94 -1.52 -11.59
N THR A 737 -31.03 -0.98 -11.06
CA THR A 737 -31.51 -1.28 -9.70
C THR A 737 -32.99 -1.63 -9.70
N GLY A 738 -33.39 -2.52 -8.79
CA GLY A 738 -34.79 -2.86 -8.54
C GLY A 738 -35.00 -3.22 -7.08
N SER A 739 -35.90 -2.53 -6.39
CA SER A 739 -36.14 -2.72 -4.96
C SER A 739 -37.62 -2.68 -4.59
N TYR A 740 -37.93 -3.32 -3.47
CA TYR A 740 -39.12 -3.04 -2.69
C TYR A 740 -38.74 -2.14 -1.52
N HIS A 741 -39.51 -1.08 -1.31
CA HIS A 741 -39.46 -0.18 -0.16
C HIS A 741 -40.80 -0.25 0.58
N SER A 742 -40.78 -0.26 1.91
CA SER A 742 -41.98 -0.18 2.77
C SER A 742 -42.92 0.94 2.30
N ASP A 743 -42.32 2.10 2.04
CA ASP A 743 -43.04 3.34 1.83
C ASP A 743 -43.35 3.68 0.38
N TYR A 744 -42.50 3.29 -0.56
CA TYR A 744 -42.65 3.61 -1.99
C TYR A 744 -43.11 2.40 -2.85
N GLY A 745 -43.18 1.20 -2.27
CA GLY A 745 -43.57 -0.02 -2.96
C GLY A 745 -42.44 -0.65 -3.77
N ILE A 746 -42.80 -1.45 -4.79
CA ILE A 746 -41.82 -2.11 -5.67
C ILE A 746 -41.60 -1.29 -6.96
N GLY A 747 -40.34 -1.03 -7.30
CA GLY A 747 -39.98 -0.36 -8.54
C GLY A 747 -38.54 -0.63 -8.97
N GLY A 748 -38.12 -0.02 -10.07
CA GLY A 748 -36.78 -0.18 -10.62
C GLY A 748 -36.36 0.93 -11.57
N GLY A 749 -35.09 0.95 -11.93
CA GLY A 749 -34.48 2.00 -12.74
C GLY A 749 -32.95 1.91 -12.78
N LEU A 750 -32.29 3.06 -12.69
CA LEU A 750 -30.85 3.23 -12.91
C LEU A 750 -30.20 3.95 -11.72
N SER A 751 -29.08 3.43 -11.20
CA SER A 751 -28.13 4.20 -10.38
C SER A 751 -27.00 4.73 -11.28
N PHE A 752 -26.63 5.98 -11.06
CA PHE A 752 -25.51 6.67 -11.69
C PHE A 752 -24.56 7.25 -10.63
N ARG A 753 -23.25 6.97 -10.76
CA ARG A 753 -22.21 7.35 -9.79
C ARG A 753 -21.18 8.28 -10.41
N PHE A 754 -20.87 9.40 -9.75
CA PHE A 754 -20.13 10.52 -10.33
C PHE A 754 -19.16 11.25 -9.40
#